data_AF-M5X404-F1
#
_entry.id   AF-M5X404-F1
#
_cell.length_a   1.000
_cell.length_b   1.000
_cell.length_c   1.000
_cell.angle_alpha   90.00
_cell.angle_beta   90.00
_cell.angle_gamma   90.00
#
_symmetry.space_group_name_H-M   'P 1'
#
loop_
_entity.id
_entity.type
_entity.pdbx_description
1 polymer ?
#
loop_
_entity_poly.entity_id
_entity_poly.type
_entity_poly.pdbx_seq_one_letter_code
_entity_poly.pdbx_strand_id
1 'polypeptide(L)'
;MLPLYLASFLLLGLFNCLSISHSLHEHQKLEQPNLLHNQLCHEKCGQLQLPFPFHLNKSCSSVSDAFHLSCLNSTALFLNIGSESYRVLEFFSDGLLVDFPGSSSCRQYNDLNSFDFLGNDHFGVSVENVIGLYDCEDSSLCKTECETNDLPGCDGNVNGSPACCYPLSDHSVWHLGEKFSVFSKFGCRGFSSWVVQRGSNLGKRGVKLEWAVPRNSSKGVCASNAYITNATVVEAGVRCICEDGFLGDGFATGEGCIKSCIKDRKEAYGNDCLKKKRGGKKLVILAGVLAPVFIIASLIALLCLLKYPAKPGTFDPAQKPDFQSTISFRKASRTRLFTYHELEEATKGFEEGQKLLSGNNGTIFAGVLGDGSHIAVHKVECENEKDLIQVLSQIEVLSAVLHRNIARLLGCCIDLAYTPLLVYEYPANSTLEEHLHQRGGQNVALDWYKRLSIAAETASVLAFLQYEISPPIFHCDLKPAYIFIDENFSSKVAGFGLLITSLGDGSQSHNHEDSRFHKNDVYAFGVMLLEIIAGSNCLDLPTVALQKIRSGKLEEIVDPHLYYHEQPSYRREQIEIVADLAMRCLLFGGDGKLGMYDVARELVHIRRDSSDGGSKRGPALEETFSNSSLLQMISMSPDSTYVP
;
A
#
# COMPACT_ATOMS: atom_id res chain seq x y z
N MET A 1 -23.97 -64.47 -33.06
CA MET A 1 -25.06 -63.57 -32.65
C MET A 1 -25.80 -64.14 -31.43
N LEU A 2 -25.24 -63.99 -30.22
CA LEU A 2 -25.98 -64.18 -28.96
C LEU A 2 -25.36 -63.58 -27.66
N PRO A 3 -24.27 -62.77 -27.64
CA PRO A 3 -23.84 -62.12 -26.38
C PRO A 3 -23.99 -60.59 -26.36
N LEU A 4 -24.77 -59.98 -27.27
CA LEU A 4 -25.00 -58.52 -27.26
C LEU A 4 -26.36 -58.08 -26.72
N TYR A 5 -27.26 -59.00 -26.37
CA TYR A 5 -28.61 -58.66 -25.87
C TYR A 5 -28.75 -58.64 -24.33
N LEU A 6 -27.78 -59.18 -23.58
CA LEU A 6 -27.84 -59.18 -22.10
C LEU A 6 -27.24 -57.93 -21.43
N ALA A 7 -26.41 -57.15 -22.12
CA ALA A 7 -25.83 -55.94 -21.56
C ALA A 7 -26.77 -54.73 -21.60
N SER A 8 -27.81 -54.76 -22.45
CA SER A 8 -28.77 -53.65 -22.58
C SER A 8 -29.88 -53.68 -21.51
N PHE A 9 -30.09 -54.80 -20.81
CA PHE A 9 -31.17 -54.93 -19.81
C PHE A 9 -30.75 -54.55 -18.38
N LEU A 10 -29.45 -54.45 -18.09
CA LEU A 10 -28.96 -54.02 -16.76
C LEU A 10 -28.81 -52.50 -16.62
N LEU A 11 -28.80 -51.74 -17.73
CA LEU A 11 -28.66 -50.28 -17.71
C LEU A 11 -29.99 -49.51 -17.65
N LEU A 12 -31.13 -50.15 -17.93
CA LEU A 12 -32.46 -49.54 -17.78
C LEU A 12 -33.07 -49.67 -16.37
N GLY A 13 -32.49 -50.51 -15.49
CA GLY A 13 -32.97 -50.70 -14.12
C GLY A 13 -32.49 -49.66 -13.10
N LEU A 14 -31.42 -48.91 -13.41
CA LEU A 14 -30.80 -47.98 -12.45
C LEU A 14 -31.26 -46.51 -12.61
N PHE A 15 -32.06 -46.19 -13.64
CA PHE A 15 -32.58 -44.83 -13.87
C PHE A 15 -33.98 -44.58 -13.27
N ASN A 16 -34.60 -45.56 -12.61
CA ASN A 16 -35.98 -45.46 -12.08
C ASN A 16 -36.10 -45.31 -10.55
N CYS A 17 -35.03 -44.97 -9.83
CA CYS A 17 -35.07 -44.78 -8.36
C CYS A 17 -34.59 -43.39 -7.90
N LEU A 18 -34.95 -42.32 -8.62
CA LEU A 18 -34.81 -40.94 -8.14
C LEU A 18 -36.15 -40.21 -8.36
N SER A 19 -37.11 -40.52 -7.49
CA SER A 19 -38.33 -39.74 -7.35
C SER A 19 -37.98 -38.37 -6.76
N ILE A 20 -38.30 -37.35 -7.54
CA ILE A 20 -38.34 -35.95 -7.13
C ILE A 20 -39.54 -35.78 -6.20
N SER A 21 -39.32 -35.35 -4.96
CA SER A 21 -40.37 -34.78 -4.11
C SER A 21 -39.94 -33.39 -3.64
N HIS A 22 -40.65 -32.38 -4.16
CA HIS A 22 -40.76 -31.06 -3.57
C HIS A 22 -41.70 -31.16 -2.36
N SER A 23 -41.30 -30.65 -1.19
CA SER A 23 -42.25 -30.02 -0.27
C SER A 23 -41.61 -28.87 0.50
N LEU A 24 -42.43 -27.84 0.68
CA LEU A 24 -42.19 -26.55 1.30
C LEU A 24 -42.04 -26.63 2.83
N HIS A 25 -41.30 -25.65 3.36
CA HIS A 25 -41.39 -24.99 4.69
C HIS A 25 -41.60 -25.81 5.96
N GLU A 26 -40.62 -25.73 6.87
CA GLU A 26 -40.90 -25.36 8.27
C GLU A 26 -39.68 -24.74 8.96
N HIS A 27 -39.93 -23.68 9.74
CA HIS A 27 -39.00 -23.03 10.66
C HIS A 27 -38.68 -23.96 11.83
N GLN A 28 -37.40 -24.15 12.18
CA GLN A 28 -37.01 -24.28 13.60
C GLN A 28 -35.51 -24.06 13.87
N LYS A 29 -35.29 -23.38 15.01
CA LYS A 29 -34.08 -22.94 15.71
C LYS A 29 -33.06 -24.05 16.06
N LEU A 30 -31.80 -23.59 16.22
CA LEU A 30 -30.67 -24.10 17.05
C LEU A 30 -30.16 -25.52 16.73
N GLU A 31 -28.86 -25.84 16.67
CA GLU A 31 -27.81 -25.56 17.67
C GLU A 31 -26.41 -25.36 17.05
N GLN A 32 -25.64 -24.44 17.63
CA GLN A 32 -24.18 -24.29 17.43
C GLN A 32 -23.42 -25.30 18.32
N PRO A 33 -22.32 -25.91 17.84
CA PRO A 33 -21.35 -26.53 18.73
C PRO A 33 -20.39 -25.46 19.27
N ASN A 34 -20.47 -25.26 20.59
CA ASN A 34 -19.65 -24.41 21.44
C ASN A 34 -18.15 -24.63 21.27
N LEU A 35 -17.41 -23.54 21.01
CA LEU A 35 -16.04 -23.32 21.45
C LEU A 35 -15.81 -21.80 21.60
N LEU A 36 -16.11 -21.31 22.81
CA LEU A 36 -15.65 -20.07 23.46
C LEU A 36 -15.62 -18.77 22.61
N HIS A 37 -16.79 -18.25 22.22
CA HIS A 37 -16.92 -16.90 21.65
C HIS A 37 -18.02 -16.13 22.39
N ASN A 38 -17.78 -15.82 23.66
CA ASN A 38 -18.68 -15.00 24.48
C ASN A 38 -17.88 -13.81 25.03
N GLN A 39 -18.37 -12.60 24.72
CA GLN A 39 -17.94 -11.24 25.11
C GLN A 39 -17.23 -10.39 24.04
N LEU A 40 -17.80 -10.29 22.83
CA LEU A 40 -17.63 -9.06 22.03
C LEU A 40 -18.69 -8.04 22.49
N CYS A 41 -18.23 -6.95 23.10
CA CYS A 41 -19.08 -5.88 23.60
C CYS A 41 -19.28 -4.79 22.54
N HIS A 42 -20.25 -5.00 21.65
CA HIS A 42 -20.62 -4.01 20.63
C HIS A 42 -21.59 -2.95 21.18
N GLU A 43 -21.14 -2.16 22.16
CA GLU A 43 -21.96 -1.12 22.76
C GLU A 43 -21.99 0.15 21.90
N LYS A 44 -23.14 0.82 21.88
CA LYS A 44 -23.39 2.02 21.09
C LYS A 44 -24.07 3.10 21.92
N CYS A 45 -23.71 4.35 21.66
CA CYS A 45 -24.45 5.52 22.14
C CYS A 45 -25.02 6.25 20.92
N GLY A 46 -26.32 6.07 20.66
CA GLY A 46 -26.95 6.51 19.41
C GLY A 46 -26.37 5.77 18.21
N GLN A 47 -25.74 6.52 17.30
CA GLN A 47 -25.07 5.98 16.12
C GLN A 47 -23.58 5.72 16.35
N LEU A 48 -23.01 6.17 17.47
CA LEU A 48 -21.57 6.03 17.73
C LEU A 48 -21.27 4.65 18.30
N GLN A 49 -20.41 3.89 17.59
CA GLN A 49 -19.81 2.65 18.08
C GLN A 49 -18.68 3.00 19.05
N LEU A 50 -18.69 2.40 20.25
CA LEU A 50 -17.63 2.62 21.21
C LEU A 50 -16.39 1.78 20.89
N PRO A 51 -15.20 2.38 20.79
CA PRO A 51 -13.97 1.63 20.67
C PRO A 51 -13.60 0.99 22.02
N PHE A 52 -13.03 -0.21 21.98
CA PHE A 52 -12.41 -0.81 23.17
C PHE A 52 -11.26 0.10 23.65
N PRO A 53 -11.05 0.29 24.97
CA PRO A 53 -11.66 -0.39 26.12
C PRO A 53 -12.90 0.33 26.71
N PHE A 54 -13.48 1.32 26.01
CA PHE A 54 -14.59 2.11 26.53
C PHE A 54 -15.92 1.33 26.51
N HIS A 55 -16.69 1.45 27.58
CA HIS A 55 -17.95 0.72 27.77
C HIS A 55 -19.01 1.56 28.49
N LEU A 56 -20.29 1.25 28.29
CA LEU A 56 -21.45 1.82 28.98
C LEU A 56 -21.96 0.88 30.10
N ASN A 57 -21.89 -0.43 29.89
CA ASN A 57 -22.39 -1.40 30.85
C ASN A 57 -21.25 -2.13 31.53
N LYS A 58 -21.35 -2.29 32.85
CA LYS A 58 -20.39 -3.07 33.65
C LYS A 58 -20.28 -4.54 33.22
N SER A 59 -21.29 -5.10 32.55
CA SER A 59 -21.19 -6.44 31.94
C SER A 59 -20.13 -6.54 30.83
N CYS A 60 -19.72 -5.38 30.31
CA CYS A 60 -18.70 -5.20 29.28
C CYS A 60 -17.38 -4.65 29.83
N SER A 61 -17.23 -4.49 31.15
CA SER A 61 -15.96 -4.05 31.74
C SER A 61 -14.95 -5.21 31.77
N SER A 62 -14.24 -5.38 30.67
CA SER A 62 -13.25 -6.45 30.52
C SER A 62 -11.86 -6.08 31.06
N VAL A 63 -11.61 -4.79 31.33
CA VAL A 63 -10.28 -4.26 31.70
C VAL A 63 -10.33 -3.42 32.99
N SER A 64 -11.14 -2.36 33.03
CA SER A 64 -11.22 -1.45 34.18
C SER A 64 -12.53 -0.66 34.13
N ASP A 65 -13.08 -0.33 35.31
CA ASP A 65 -14.20 0.60 35.43
C ASP A 65 -13.80 2.05 35.10
N ALA A 66 -12.49 2.34 35.00
CA ALA A 66 -11.97 3.65 34.60
C ALA A 66 -12.41 4.06 33.18
N PHE A 67 -12.69 3.10 32.30
CA PHE A 67 -13.14 3.35 30.92
C PHE A 67 -14.66 3.43 30.76
N HIS A 68 -15.40 3.45 31.87
CA HIS A 68 -16.85 3.54 31.86
C HIS A 68 -17.31 4.92 31.38
N LEU A 69 -18.19 4.94 30.38
CA LEU A 69 -18.82 6.12 29.81
C LEU A 69 -20.31 6.19 30.17
N SER A 70 -20.80 7.41 30.24
CA SER A 70 -22.23 7.72 30.43
C SER A 70 -22.79 8.21 29.10
N CYS A 71 -23.88 7.62 28.61
CA CYS A 71 -24.55 8.06 27.39
C CYS A 71 -25.82 8.83 27.74
N LEU A 72 -25.85 10.13 27.45
CA LEU A 72 -27.01 11.00 27.65
C LEU A 72 -27.73 11.26 26.32
N ASN A 73 -29.05 11.12 26.31
CA ASN A 73 -29.92 11.38 25.16
C ASN A 73 -29.49 10.67 23.86
N SER A 74 -28.79 9.53 23.97
CA SER A 74 -28.24 8.78 22.82
C SER A 74 -27.38 9.63 21.87
N THR A 75 -26.78 10.73 22.35
CA THR A 75 -26.06 11.68 21.49
C THR A 75 -24.80 12.24 22.12
N ALA A 76 -24.69 12.24 23.45
CA ALA A 76 -23.53 12.76 24.15
C ALA A 76 -22.94 11.71 25.09
N LEU A 77 -21.63 11.51 24.99
CA LEU A 77 -20.85 10.64 25.86
C LEU A 77 -20.12 11.46 26.91
N PHE A 78 -20.05 10.91 28.11
CA PHE A 78 -19.37 11.52 29.25
C PHE A 78 -18.43 10.52 29.90
N LEU A 79 -17.15 10.87 30.00
CA LEU A 79 -16.14 10.15 30.76
C LEU A 79 -16.05 10.74 32.16
N ASN A 80 -16.15 9.91 33.18
CA ASN A 80 -16.03 10.35 34.57
C ASN A 80 -14.62 10.03 35.08
N ILE A 81 -13.88 11.07 35.47
CA ILE A 81 -12.53 10.93 36.05
C ILE A 81 -12.54 11.64 37.41
N GLY A 82 -12.43 10.85 38.49
CA GLY A 82 -12.53 11.38 39.85
C GLY A 82 -13.95 11.92 40.13
N SER A 83 -14.05 13.17 40.57
CA SER A 83 -15.33 13.87 40.79
C SER A 83 -15.87 14.58 39.55
N GLU A 84 -15.08 14.68 38.48
CA GLU A 84 -15.39 15.47 37.29
C GLU A 84 -15.96 14.60 36.17
N SER A 85 -16.85 15.19 35.37
CA SER A 85 -17.46 14.57 34.20
C SER A 85 -17.12 15.38 32.96
N TYR A 86 -16.48 14.71 32.00
CA TYR A 86 -15.95 15.31 30.78
C TYR A 86 -16.75 14.82 29.58
N ARG A 87 -17.28 15.75 28.79
CA ARG A 87 -17.96 15.38 27.54
C ARG A 87 -16.93 14.89 26.53
N VAL A 88 -17.11 13.70 25.99
CA VAL A 88 -16.27 13.16 24.92
C VAL A 88 -16.71 13.78 23.59
N LEU A 89 -15.75 14.38 22.89
CA LEU A 89 -15.96 15.00 21.58
C LEU A 89 -15.56 14.05 20.45
N GLU A 90 -14.45 13.32 20.61
CA GLU A 90 -13.89 12.45 19.58
C GLU A 90 -13.00 11.36 20.17
N PHE A 91 -12.88 10.22 19.48
CA PHE A 91 -11.97 9.14 19.84
C PHE A 91 -10.78 9.08 18.87
N PHE A 92 -9.61 8.78 19.41
CA PHE A 92 -8.39 8.45 18.67
C PHE A 92 -7.95 7.02 19.02
N SER A 93 -7.03 6.46 18.24
CA SER A 93 -6.47 5.13 18.52
C SER A 93 -5.68 5.08 19.83
N ASP A 94 -5.10 6.21 20.24
CA ASP A 94 -4.26 6.37 21.43
C ASP A 94 -4.90 7.22 22.54
N GLY A 95 -6.08 7.78 22.29
CA GLY A 95 -6.63 8.84 23.14
C GLY A 95 -8.08 9.17 22.88
N LEU A 96 -8.56 10.21 23.56
CA LEU A 96 -9.87 10.81 23.30
C LEU A 96 -9.79 12.33 23.48
N LEU A 97 -10.56 13.07 22.70
CA LEU A 97 -10.74 14.50 22.88
C LEU A 97 -11.90 14.75 23.83
N VAL A 98 -11.65 15.48 24.91
CA VAL A 98 -12.70 15.89 25.84
C VAL A 98 -12.90 17.40 25.85
N ASP A 99 -14.14 17.80 26.15
CA ASP A 99 -14.49 19.18 26.45
C ASP A 99 -14.14 19.55 27.91
N PHE A 100 -14.12 20.85 28.20
CA PHE A 100 -13.86 21.36 29.54
C PHE A 100 -15.03 21.02 30.50
N PRO A 101 -14.74 20.63 31.76
CA PRO A 101 -15.78 20.24 32.71
C PRO A 101 -16.67 21.43 33.08
N GLY A 102 -17.95 21.17 33.35
CA GLY A 102 -18.92 22.19 33.80
C GLY A 102 -19.31 23.25 32.76
N SER A 103 -18.89 23.09 31.51
CA SER A 103 -19.22 23.97 30.39
C SER A 103 -20.61 23.63 29.81
N SER A 104 -21.63 24.44 30.13
CA SER A 104 -22.93 24.37 29.44
C SER A 104 -22.92 25.08 28.08
N SER A 105 -21.90 25.91 27.82
CA SER A 105 -21.72 26.71 26.61
C SER A 105 -20.24 26.95 26.34
N CYS A 106 -19.86 27.01 25.06
CA CYS A 106 -18.49 27.26 24.63
C CYS A 106 -17.98 28.61 25.19
N ARG A 107 -16.90 28.60 25.98
CA ARG A 107 -16.21 29.81 26.48
C ARG A 107 -14.96 30.08 25.69
N GLN A 108 -14.63 31.33 25.32
CA GLN A 108 -13.45 31.62 24.49
C GLN A 108 -12.11 31.22 25.15
N TYR A 109 -11.99 31.40 26.46
CA TYR A 109 -10.87 30.94 27.27
C TYR A 109 -11.37 30.49 28.65
N ASN A 110 -10.59 29.64 29.31
CA ASN A 110 -10.91 29.04 30.59
C ASN A 110 -9.92 29.48 31.67
N ASP A 111 -10.33 29.48 32.94
CA ASP A 111 -9.43 29.68 34.08
C ASP A 111 -8.40 28.55 34.14
N LEU A 112 -7.14 28.84 34.47
CA LEU A 112 -6.06 27.84 34.51
C LEU A 112 -6.34 26.66 35.48
N ASN A 113 -7.22 26.83 36.46
CA ASN A 113 -7.61 25.78 37.42
C ASN A 113 -8.90 25.05 37.02
N SER A 114 -9.53 25.44 35.91
CA SER A 114 -10.76 24.80 35.41
C SER A 114 -10.56 23.37 34.88
N PHE A 115 -9.31 22.98 34.64
CA PHE A 115 -8.95 21.63 34.21
C PHE A 115 -7.89 21.06 35.17
N ASP A 116 -8.34 20.62 36.35
CA ASP A 116 -7.47 20.20 37.45
C ASP A 116 -7.04 18.72 37.38
N PHE A 117 -6.68 18.24 36.19
CA PHE A 117 -6.34 16.84 35.95
C PHE A 117 -4.82 16.62 35.89
N LEU A 118 -4.27 15.88 36.86
CA LEU A 118 -2.85 15.50 36.94
C LEU A 118 -2.49 14.26 36.10
N GLY A 119 -3.48 13.51 35.64
CA GLY A 119 -3.28 12.13 35.20
C GLY A 119 -3.64 11.11 36.28
N ASN A 120 -3.80 9.87 35.86
CA ASN A 120 -3.97 8.69 36.72
C ASN A 120 -3.42 7.44 36.00
N ASP A 121 -3.60 6.26 36.59
CA ASP A 121 -3.10 4.99 36.05
C ASP A 121 -3.66 4.60 34.66
N HIS A 122 -4.66 5.32 34.15
CA HIS A 122 -5.35 5.01 32.88
C HIS A 122 -5.35 6.16 31.89
N PHE A 123 -5.25 7.41 32.34
CA PHE A 123 -5.37 8.60 31.50
C PHE A 123 -4.31 9.64 31.84
N GLY A 124 -3.79 10.32 30.83
CA GLY A 124 -2.86 11.43 30.97
C GLY A 124 -3.13 12.52 29.93
N VAL A 125 -2.74 13.76 30.22
CA VAL A 125 -2.86 14.87 29.24
C VAL A 125 -1.85 14.63 28.11
N SER A 126 -2.34 14.47 26.88
CA SER A 126 -1.48 14.18 25.73
C SER A 126 -0.54 15.36 25.42
N VAL A 127 0.70 15.05 25.04
CA VAL A 127 1.68 16.06 24.57
C VAL A 127 1.28 16.71 23.23
N GLU A 128 0.29 16.14 22.54
CA GLU A 128 -0.23 16.67 21.27
C GLU A 128 -1.16 17.88 21.44
N ASN A 129 -1.47 18.27 22.68
CA ASN A 129 -2.23 19.48 22.93
C ASN A 129 -1.37 20.73 22.68
N VAL A 130 -1.96 21.71 22.02
CA VAL A 130 -1.42 23.06 21.88
C VAL A 130 -2.25 23.99 22.76
N ILE A 131 -1.58 24.66 23.70
CA ILE A 131 -2.22 25.55 24.68
C ILE A 131 -2.10 27.00 24.20
N GLY A 132 -3.22 27.67 23.99
CA GLY A 132 -3.25 29.12 23.82
C GLY A 132 -3.39 29.78 25.18
N LEU A 133 -2.45 30.64 25.55
CA LEU A 133 -2.41 31.32 26.84
C LEU A 133 -2.85 32.78 26.69
N TYR A 134 -3.56 33.27 27.70
CA TYR A 134 -4.16 34.60 27.71
C TYR A 134 -3.74 35.40 28.95
N ASP A 135 -3.59 36.71 28.74
CA ASP A 135 -3.20 37.70 29.75
C ASP A 135 -1.92 37.31 30.51
N CYS A 136 -0.89 36.84 29.80
CA CYS A 136 0.41 36.53 30.39
C CYS A 136 1.27 37.78 30.54
N GLU A 137 2.04 37.86 31.63
CA GLU A 137 3.01 38.93 31.86
C GLU A 137 4.36 38.62 31.19
N ASP A 138 4.71 37.32 31.09
CA ASP A 138 5.94 36.85 30.45
C ASP A 138 5.66 36.27 29.06
N SER A 139 6.23 36.91 28.03
CA SER A 139 6.09 36.51 26.63
C SER A 139 7.08 35.42 26.19
N SER A 140 8.05 35.04 27.03
CA SER A 140 9.00 33.97 26.72
C SER A 140 8.35 32.59 26.59
N LEU A 141 7.12 32.43 27.09
CA LEU A 141 6.30 31.24 26.92
C LEU A 141 5.84 31.03 25.48
N CYS A 142 5.67 32.10 24.71
CA CYS A 142 5.00 32.03 23.42
C CYS A 142 5.96 31.45 22.36
N LYS A 143 5.55 30.37 21.71
CA LYS A 143 6.31 29.72 20.64
C LYS A 143 5.76 30.14 19.27
N THR A 144 6.64 30.44 18.33
CA THR A 144 6.26 30.83 16.96
C THR A 144 5.71 29.65 16.15
N GLU A 145 5.93 28.42 16.59
CA GLU A 145 5.53 27.18 15.90
C GLU A 145 4.01 27.00 15.73
N CYS A 146 3.17 27.77 16.44
CA CYS A 146 1.72 27.72 16.24
C CYS A 146 1.17 28.84 15.35
N GLU A 147 2.01 29.72 14.78
CA GLU A 147 1.57 30.76 13.85
C GLU A 147 0.97 30.19 12.54
N THR A 148 1.35 28.97 12.17
CA THR A 148 0.86 28.29 10.96
C THR A 148 -0.44 27.50 11.17
N ASN A 149 -0.92 27.39 12.41
CA ASN A 149 -2.11 26.59 12.74
C ASN A 149 -3.36 27.46 12.83
N ASP A 150 -4.43 27.04 12.15
CA ASP A 150 -5.76 27.63 12.26
C ASP A 150 -6.42 27.12 13.55
N LEU A 151 -6.40 27.93 14.60
CA LEU A 151 -6.96 27.60 15.92
C LEU A 151 -8.30 28.33 16.14
N PRO A 152 -9.44 27.76 15.74
CA PRO A 152 -10.73 28.44 15.81
C PRO A 152 -11.14 28.70 17.27
N GLY A 153 -11.70 29.89 17.50
CA GLY A 153 -12.37 30.26 18.74
C GLY A 153 -13.76 29.63 18.87
N CYS A 154 -14.52 30.05 19.89
CA CYS A 154 -15.86 29.50 20.14
C CYS A 154 -16.88 29.75 19.04
N ASP A 155 -16.75 30.84 18.31
CA ASP A 155 -17.67 31.23 17.25
C ASP A 155 -17.32 30.56 15.90
N GLY A 156 -16.35 29.64 15.89
CA GLY A 156 -15.82 29.00 14.68
C GLY A 156 -14.97 29.92 13.80
N ASN A 157 -14.80 31.18 14.19
CA ASN A 157 -13.94 32.14 13.49
C ASN A 157 -12.46 31.93 13.84
N VAL A 158 -11.60 32.00 12.82
CA VAL A 158 -10.13 31.86 12.94
C VAL A 158 -9.45 33.21 13.23
N ASN A 159 -10.15 34.34 13.06
CA ASN A 159 -9.59 35.70 13.24
C ASN A 159 -9.21 36.07 14.69
N GLY A 160 -9.20 35.12 15.62
CA GLY A 160 -8.91 35.32 17.04
C GLY A 160 -7.83 34.38 17.58
N SER A 161 -6.85 33.99 16.75
CA SER A 161 -5.70 33.18 17.17
C SER A 161 -5.10 33.72 18.48
N PRO A 162 -4.74 32.86 19.44
CA PRO A 162 -4.21 33.31 20.71
C PRO A 162 -2.90 34.08 20.46
N ALA A 163 -2.75 35.23 21.12
CA ALA A 163 -1.53 36.05 21.01
C ALA A 163 -0.27 35.31 21.53
N CYS A 164 -0.47 34.24 22.31
CA CYS A 164 0.56 33.40 22.87
C CYS A 164 0.13 31.94 22.80
N CYS A 165 0.95 31.07 22.22
CA CYS A 165 0.71 29.64 22.20
C CYS A 165 1.92 28.86 22.74
N TYR A 166 1.65 27.68 23.30
CA TYR A 166 2.64 26.78 23.88
C TYR A 166 2.26 25.33 23.53
N PRO A 167 3.02 24.65 22.66
CA PRO A 167 2.82 23.22 22.41
C PRO A 167 3.33 22.40 23.59
N LEU A 168 2.52 21.46 24.11
CA LEU A 168 2.94 20.65 25.27
C LEU A 168 4.13 19.72 24.99
N SER A 169 4.42 19.45 23.71
CA SER A 169 5.61 18.73 23.26
C SER A 169 6.93 19.48 23.45
N ASP A 170 6.90 20.79 23.73
CA ASP A 170 8.11 21.61 23.91
C ASP A 170 8.82 21.33 25.24
N HIS A 171 8.08 20.92 26.27
CA HIS A 171 8.60 20.51 27.58
C HIS A 171 9.49 21.53 28.33
N SER A 172 9.58 22.81 27.91
CA SER A 172 10.41 23.80 28.62
C SER A 172 9.80 24.30 29.93
N VAL A 173 8.47 24.33 30.02
CA VAL A 173 7.72 24.86 31.17
C VAL A 173 6.71 23.87 31.73
N TRP A 174 5.98 23.16 30.86
CA TRP A 174 5.04 22.13 31.26
C TRP A 174 5.67 20.74 31.05
N HIS A 175 5.60 19.92 32.08
CA HIS A 175 6.10 18.55 32.06
C HIS A 175 4.96 17.53 32.22
N LEU A 176 5.24 16.27 31.87
CA LEU A 176 4.28 15.17 31.99
C LEU A 176 3.75 15.06 33.42
N GLY A 177 2.43 14.99 33.57
CA GLY A 177 1.76 14.89 34.86
C GLY A 177 1.54 16.22 35.58
N GLU A 178 1.90 17.36 34.96
CA GLU A 178 1.63 18.68 35.53
C GLU A 178 0.26 19.25 35.13
N LYS A 179 -0.27 20.12 35.99
CA LYS A 179 -1.50 20.90 35.72
C LYS A 179 -1.19 22.12 34.87
N PHE A 180 -2.18 22.62 34.14
CA PHE A 180 -2.04 23.89 33.39
C PHE A 180 -1.90 25.12 34.31
N SER A 181 -2.18 24.99 35.61
CA SER A 181 -1.90 26.05 36.59
C SER A 181 -0.41 26.41 36.71
N VAL A 182 0.52 25.59 36.16
CA VAL A 182 1.94 25.95 36.06
C VAL A 182 2.18 27.29 35.33
N PHE A 183 1.34 27.62 34.35
CA PHE A 183 1.45 28.86 33.58
C PHE A 183 1.09 30.11 34.38
N SER A 184 0.43 29.98 35.54
CA SER A 184 0.14 31.12 36.43
C SER A 184 1.41 31.79 36.96
N LYS A 185 2.53 31.05 37.03
CA LYS A 185 3.85 31.59 37.44
C LYS A 185 4.39 32.64 36.48
N PHE A 186 3.85 32.69 35.26
CA PHE A 186 4.23 33.61 34.19
C PHE A 186 3.17 34.71 33.99
N GLY A 187 2.29 34.87 34.96
CA GLY A 187 1.24 35.90 34.96
C GLY A 187 0.00 35.56 34.14
N CYS A 188 -0.03 34.41 33.43
CA CYS A 188 -1.18 34.01 32.62
C CYS A 188 -2.43 33.82 33.46
N ARG A 189 -3.59 34.29 32.96
CA ARG A 189 -4.87 34.21 33.68
C ARG A 189 -5.85 33.19 33.10
N GLY A 190 -5.67 32.81 31.84
CA GLY A 190 -6.54 31.86 31.20
C GLY A 190 -5.88 31.11 30.06
N PHE A 191 -6.56 30.07 29.58
CA PHE A 191 -6.08 29.24 28.50
C PHE A 191 -7.21 28.67 27.63
N SER A 192 -6.84 28.25 26.43
CA SER A 192 -7.63 27.34 25.58
C SER A 192 -6.71 26.23 25.08
N SER A 193 -7.29 25.10 24.68
CA SER A 193 -6.55 23.92 24.21
C SER A 193 -7.13 23.43 22.90
N TRP A 194 -6.23 23.00 22.01
CA TRP A 194 -6.56 22.38 20.74
C TRP A 194 -5.66 21.18 20.49
N VAL A 195 -6.13 20.26 19.66
CA VAL A 195 -5.32 19.23 19.02
C VAL A 195 -5.27 19.50 17.52
N VAL A 196 -4.06 19.55 16.95
CA VAL A 196 -3.85 19.73 15.51
C VAL A 196 -3.48 18.36 14.93
N GLN A 197 -4.33 17.83 14.05
CA GLN A 197 -4.12 16.52 13.47
C GLN A 197 -3.03 16.57 12.39
N ARG A 198 -2.13 15.57 12.37
CA ARG A 198 -1.06 15.50 11.36
C ARG A 198 -1.64 15.53 9.94
N GLY A 199 -1.14 16.45 9.11
CA GLY A 199 -1.64 16.68 7.74
C GLY A 199 -2.78 17.69 7.64
N SER A 200 -3.17 18.34 8.74
CA SER A 200 -4.15 19.43 8.77
C SER A 200 -3.58 20.61 9.56
N ASN A 201 -3.84 21.83 9.10
CA ASN A 201 -3.51 23.05 9.88
C ASN A 201 -4.65 23.45 10.83
N LEU A 202 -5.83 22.83 10.71
CA LEU A 202 -7.00 23.14 11.52
C LEU A 202 -6.96 22.41 12.87
N GLY A 203 -6.96 23.17 13.96
CA GLY A 203 -7.03 22.67 15.32
C GLY A 203 -8.46 22.35 15.77
N LYS A 204 -8.65 21.19 16.38
CA LYS A 204 -9.91 20.83 17.05
C LYS A 204 -9.84 21.23 18.51
N ARG A 205 -10.82 22.01 18.95
CA ARG A 205 -10.88 22.52 20.32
C ARG A 205 -11.19 21.41 21.31
N GLY A 206 -10.45 21.38 22.42
CA GLY A 206 -10.61 20.42 23.50
C GLY A 206 -9.26 20.03 24.11
N VAL A 207 -9.30 19.13 25.10
CA VAL A 207 -8.10 18.55 25.70
C VAL A 207 -8.02 17.09 25.28
N LYS A 208 -7.01 16.71 24.51
CA LYS A 208 -6.73 15.31 24.17
C LYS A 208 -6.12 14.62 25.39
N LEU A 209 -6.76 13.56 25.84
CA LEU A 209 -6.24 12.65 26.85
C LEU A 209 -5.68 11.40 26.15
N GLU A 210 -4.45 11.02 26.48
CA GLU A 210 -3.94 9.69 26.14
C GLU A 210 -4.50 8.67 27.14
N TRP A 211 -4.86 7.48 26.66
CA TRP A 211 -5.31 6.39 27.52
C TRP A 211 -4.35 5.19 27.47
N ALA A 212 -4.31 4.42 28.55
CA ALA A 212 -3.52 3.19 28.63
C ALA A 212 -4.08 2.21 29.66
N VAL A 213 -3.69 0.94 29.55
CA VAL A 213 -4.00 -0.09 30.55
C VAL A 213 -2.76 -0.33 31.42
N PRO A 214 -2.86 -0.39 32.75
CA PRO A 214 -1.73 -0.73 33.61
C PRO A 214 -1.14 -2.11 33.28
N ARG A 215 0.18 -2.18 33.13
CA ARG A 215 0.90 -3.43 32.77
C ARG A 215 0.77 -4.56 33.81
N ASN A 216 0.40 -4.24 35.06
CA ASN A 216 0.34 -5.17 36.19
C ASN A 216 -0.84 -6.16 36.18
N SER A 217 -1.59 -6.31 35.07
CA SER A 217 -2.65 -7.32 34.99
C SER A 217 -2.06 -8.74 34.88
N SER A 218 -2.54 -9.67 35.71
CA SER A 218 -2.07 -11.07 35.80
C SER A 218 -2.38 -11.96 34.57
N LYS A 219 -3.06 -11.42 33.55
CA LYS A 219 -3.32 -12.06 32.25
C LYS A 219 -2.50 -11.36 31.17
N GLY A 220 -2.13 -12.06 30.11
CA GLY A 220 -1.53 -11.42 28.94
C GLY A 220 -2.43 -10.28 28.45
N VAL A 221 -1.89 -9.05 28.38
CA VAL A 221 -2.66 -7.84 28.04
C VAL A 221 -3.10 -7.90 26.58
N CYS A 222 -2.18 -8.28 25.68
CA CYS A 222 -2.42 -8.37 24.25
C CYS A 222 -2.81 -9.77 23.80
N ALA A 223 -3.65 -9.83 22.78
CA ALA A 223 -4.05 -11.06 22.11
C ALA A 223 -2.88 -11.69 21.34
N SER A 224 -3.08 -12.90 20.84
CA SER A 224 -2.15 -13.51 19.88
C SER A 224 -2.08 -12.68 18.59
N ASN A 225 -0.88 -12.56 18.00
CA ASN A 225 -0.59 -11.72 16.83
C ASN A 225 -0.77 -10.22 17.11
N ALA A 226 -0.49 -9.79 18.33
CA ALA A 226 -0.44 -8.40 18.74
C ALA A 226 0.84 -8.14 19.53
N TYR A 227 1.40 -6.95 19.38
CA TYR A 227 2.55 -6.49 20.17
C TYR A 227 2.15 -5.37 21.13
N ILE A 228 2.89 -5.28 22.24
CA ILE A 228 2.70 -4.25 23.26
C ILE A 228 3.36 -2.96 22.79
N THR A 229 2.63 -1.85 22.89
CA THR A 229 3.18 -0.49 22.79
C THR A 229 3.03 0.22 24.13
N ASN A 230 4.06 0.96 24.56
CA ASN A 230 4.00 1.71 25.81
C ASN A 230 3.27 3.03 25.57
N ALA A 231 2.46 3.46 26.54
CA ALA A 231 1.90 4.79 26.56
C ALA A 231 3.00 5.84 26.83
N THR A 232 2.79 7.06 26.33
CA THR A 232 3.77 8.14 26.43
C THR A 232 3.67 8.87 27.78
N VAL A 233 2.44 9.15 28.21
CA VAL A 233 2.13 9.99 29.37
C VAL A 233 1.69 9.15 30.58
N VAL A 234 1.02 8.02 30.36
CA VAL A 234 0.55 7.15 31.44
C VAL A 234 1.69 6.24 31.89
N GLU A 235 2.19 6.46 33.11
CA GLU A 235 3.30 5.70 33.68
C GLU A 235 2.98 4.20 33.77
N ALA A 236 3.89 3.36 33.25
CA ALA A 236 3.70 1.90 33.15
C ALA A 236 2.41 1.46 32.42
N GLY A 237 1.77 2.37 31.68
CA GLY A 237 0.62 2.11 30.84
C GLY A 237 1.01 1.48 29.51
N VAL A 238 0.22 0.52 29.04
CA VAL A 238 0.42 -0.18 27.78
C VAL A 238 -0.84 -0.20 26.92
N ARG A 239 -0.65 -0.29 25.61
CA ARG A 239 -1.67 -0.55 24.59
C ARG A 239 -1.23 -1.73 23.71
N CYS A 240 -2.16 -2.29 22.96
CA CYS A 240 -1.90 -3.41 22.06
C CYS A 240 -2.15 -2.99 20.61
N ILE A 241 -1.30 -3.45 19.70
CA ILE A 241 -1.44 -3.21 18.27
C ILE A 241 -1.33 -4.55 17.55
N CYS A 242 -2.23 -4.83 16.63
CA CYS A 242 -2.18 -6.04 15.81
C CYS A 242 -0.97 -6.03 14.87
N GLU A 243 -0.37 -7.21 14.68
CA GLU A 243 0.66 -7.43 13.68
C GLU A 243 0.10 -7.23 12.26
N ASP A 244 0.99 -6.95 11.30
CA ASP A 244 0.61 -6.74 9.90
C ASP A 244 -0.22 -7.91 9.35
N GLY A 245 -1.34 -7.57 8.69
CA GLY A 245 -2.29 -8.55 8.17
C GLY A 245 -3.34 -9.03 9.18
N PHE A 246 -3.35 -8.46 10.39
CA PHE A 246 -4.40 -8.64 11.38
C PHE A 246 -5.08 -7.30 11.72
N LEU A 247 -6.37 -7.36 12.04
CA LEU A 247 -7.19 -6.21 12.42
C LEU A 247 -7.93 -6.51 13.73
N GLY A 248 -8.16 -5.48 14.53
CA GLY A 248 -8.89 -5.54 15.79
C GLY A 248 -8.29 -4.60 16.83
N ASP A 249 -8.71 -4.74 18.08
CA ASP A 249 -8.23 -3.90 19.18
C ASP A 249 -6.89 -4.37 19.77
N GLY A 250 -6.43 -5.57 19.43
CA GLY A 250 -5.19 -6.14 19.90
C GLY A 250 -5.20 -6.65 21.35
N PHE A 251 -6.27 -6.46 22.11
CA PHE A 251 -6.33 -6.86 23.52
C PHE A 251 -6.88 -8.28 23.69
N ALA A 252 -6.30 -9.04 24.61
CA ALA A 252 -6.74 -10.42 24.87
C ALA A 252 -8.15 -10.50 25.45
N THR A 253 -8.60 -9.42 26.10
CA THR A 253 -9.93 -9.31 26.73
C THR A 253 -10.94 -8.53 25.86
N GLY A 254 -10.52 -8.09 24.67
CA GLY A 254 -11.35 -7.44 23.67
C GLY A 254 -11.64 -8.34 22.46
N GLU A 255 -11.74 -7.75 21.27
CA GLU A 255 -11.86 -8.48 20.00
C GLU A 255 -10.58 -9.25 19.64
N GLY A 256 -9.43 -8.78 20.14
CA GLY A 256 -8.12 -9.33 19.82
C GLY A 256 -7.68 -8.98 18.40
N CYS A 257 -6.94 -9.88 17.76
CA CYS A 257 -6.46 -9.70 16.40
C CYS A 257 -7.00 -10.79 15.48
N ILE A 258 -7.77 -10.37 14.48
CA ILE A 258 -8.40 -11.23 13.49
C ILE A 258 -7.64 -11.08 12.17
N LYS A 259 -7.28 -12.20 11.55
CA LYS A 259 -6.61 -12.18 10.24
C LYS A 259 -7.48 -11.49 9.21
N SER A 260 -6.96 -10.47 8.56
CA SER A 260 -7.60 -9.81 7.42
C SER A 260 -7.02 -10.35 6.12
N CYS A 261 -7.86 -10.54 5.12
CA CYS A 261 -7.45 -10.94 3.79
C CYS A 261 -8.47 -10.48 2.76
N ILE A 262 -8.06 -10.43 1.49
CA ILE A 262 -8.98 -10.17 0.39
C ILE A 262 -9.42 -11.50 -0.21
N LYS A 263 -10.73 -11.74 -0.24
CA LYS A 263 -11.34 -12.91 -0.86
C LYS A 263 -12.47 -12.46 -1.77
N ASP A 264 -12.44 -12.89 -3.02
CA ASP A 264 -13.44 -12.52 -4.03
C ASP A 264 -13.63 -11.00 -4.18
N ARG A 265 -12.53 -10.23 -4.09
CA ARG A 265 -12.49 -8.76 -4.15
C ARG A 265 -13.27 -8.05 -3.04
N LYS A 266 -13.49 -8.74 -1.92
CA LYS A 266 -14.03 -8.16 -0.69
C LYS A 266 -13.11 -8.45 0.47
N GLU A 267 -13.08 -7.56 1.44
CA GLU A 267 -12.42 -7.82 2.71
C GLU A 267 -13.11 -9.00 3.39
N ALA A 268 -12.31 -9.97 3.79
CA ALA A 268 -12.72 -11.14 4.53
C ALA A 268 -11.87 -11.23 5.79
N TYR A 269 -12.47 -11.74 6.86
CA TYR A 269 -11.83 -11.78 8.17
C TYR A 269 -11.89 -13.19 8.78
N GLY A 270 -10.88 -13.51 9.57
CA GLY A 270 -10.83 -14.70 10.41
C GLY A 270 -10.90 -15.99 9.61
N ASN A 271 -11.91 -16.83 9.89
CA ASN A 271 -12.04 -18.15 9.30
C ASN A 271 -12.31 -18.13 7.78
N ASP A 272 -12.79 -17.02 7.24
CA ASP A 272 -13.01 -16.89 5.80
C ASP A 272 -11.71 -16.75 5.01
N CYS A 273 -10.62 -16.33 5.67
CA CYS A 273 -9.26 -16.33 5.14
C CYS A 273 -8.63 -17.73 5.09
N LEU A 274 -9.17 -18.69 5.85
CA LEU A 274 -8.67 -20.04 5.85
C LEU A 274 -9.29 -20.83 4.69
N LYS A 275 -8.47 -21.21 3.71
CA LYS A 275 -8.89 -22.11 2.62
C LYS A 275 -9.40 -23.42 3.24
N LYS A 276 -10.71 -23.71 3.13
CA LYS A 276 -11.24 -25.05 3.42
C LYS A 276 -10.49 -26.05 2.55
N LYS A 277 -9.67 -26.93 3.15
CA LYS A 277 -9.14 -28.13 2.48
C LYS A 277 -10.36 -28.88 1.93
N ARG A 278 -10.55 -28.89 0.61
CA ARG A 278 -11.52 -29.78 -0.04
C ARG A 278 -11.16 -31.21 0.38
N GLY A 279 -11.98 -31.79 1.24
CA GLY A 279 -11.74 -33.11 1.82
C GLY A 279 -11.51 -34.15 0.72
N GLY A 280 -10.35 -34.81 0.76
CA GLY A 280 -9.89 -35.84 -0.17
C GLY A 280 -10.67 -37.15 -0.14
N LYS A 281 -11.99 -37.12 0.09
CA LYS A 281 -12.85 -38.32 0.05
C LYS A 281 -13.35 -38.65 -1.36
N LYS A 282 -13.39 -37.68 -2.29
CA LYS A 282 -13.80 -37.91 -3.69
C LYS A 282 -12.68 -38.46 -4.59
N LEU A 283 -11.41 -38.26 -4.24
CA LEU A 283 -10.28 -38.69 -5.06
C LEU A 283 -9.99 -40.20 -4.95
N VAL A 284 -10.26 -40.80 -3.78
CA VAL A 284 -10.01 -42.22 -3.50
C VAL A 284 -10.93 -43.14 -4.33
N ILE A 285 -12.18 -42.72 -4.55
CA ILE A 285 -13.15 -43.51 -5.34
C ILE A 285 -12.79 -43.48 -6.83
N LEU A 286 -12.27 -42.35 -7.34
CA LEU A 286 -11.89 -42.23 -8.75
C LEU A 286 -10.60 -43.00 -9.07
N ALA A 287 -9.65 -43.06 -8.13
CA ALA A 287 -8.41 -43.82 -8.27
C ALA A 287 -8.64 -45.35 -8.29
N GLY A 288 -9.62 -45.85 -7.52
CA GLY A 288 -9.93 -47.29 -7.46
C GLY A 288 -10.52 -47.86 -8.75
N VAL A 289 -11.17 -47.04 -9.58
CA VAL A 289 -11.80 -47.48 -10.84
C VAL A 289 -10.89 -47.27 -12.05
N LEU A 290 -10.08 -46.21 -12.06
CA LEU A 290 -9.20 -45.90 -13.20
C LEU A 290 -7.92 -46.74 -13.22
N ALA A 291 -7.36 -47.11 -12.06
CA ALA A 291 -6.15 -47.91 -11.99
C ALA A 291 -6.24 -49.27 -12.73
N PRO A 292 -7.30 -50.09 -12.56
CA PRO A 292 -7.40 -51.36 -13.27
C PRO A 292 -7.58 -51.19 -14.79
N VAL A 293 -8.26 -50.13 -15.23
CA VAL A 293 -8.45 -49.84 -16.67
C VAL A 293 -7.11 -49.50 -17.34
N PHE A 294 -6.27 -48.69 -16.68
CA PHE A 294 -4.94 -48.37 -17.19
C PHE A 294 -3.99 -49.56 -17.21
N ILE A 295 -4.07 -50.46 -16.22
CA ILE A 295 -3.24 -51.67 -16.18
C ILE A 295 -3.61 -52.62 -17.33
N ILE A 296 -4.91 -52.80 -17.59
CA ILE A 296 -5.38 -53.65 -18.70
C ILE A 296 -4.98 -53.05 -20.05
N ALA A 297 -5.13 -51.72 -20.23
CA ALA A 297 -4.72 -51.04 -21.46
C ALA A 297 -3.21 -51.15 -21.71
N SER A 298 -2.37 -50.97 -20.68
CA SER A 298 -0.92 -51.14 -20.79
C SER A 298 -0.51 -52.57 -21.09
N LEU A 299 -1.18 -53.58 -20.52
CA LEU A 299 -0.91 -54.99 -20.82
C LEU A 299 -1.25 -55.34 -22.27
N ILE A 300 -2.36 -54.81 -22.80
CA ILE A 300 -2.74 -54.99 -24.21
C ILE A 300 -1.71 -54.30 -25.13
N ALA A 301 -1.30 -53.07 -24.81
CA ALA A 301 -0.30 -52.34 -25.57
C ALA A 301 1.07 -53.06 -25.58
N LEU A 302 1.49 -53.61 -24.43
CA LEU A 302 2.73 -54.38 -24.31
C LEU A 302 2.68 -55.67 -25.15
N LEU A 303 1.55 -56.38 -25.15
CA LEU A 303 1.35 -57.57 -25.98
C LEU A 303 1.33 -57.25 -27.48
N CYS A 304 0.86 -56.05 -27.86
CA CYS A 304 0.93 -55.56 -29.23
C CYS A 304 2.37 -55.20 -29.64
N LEU A 305 3.15 -54.58 -28.75
CA LEU A 305 4.56 -54.20 -29.01
C LEU A 305 5.49 -55.42 -29.09
N LEU A 306 5.25 -56.45 -28.28
CA LEU A 306 6.02 -57.71 -28.31
C LEU A 306 5.78 -58.55 -29.59
N LYS A 307 4.77 -58.23 -30.40
CA LYS A 307 4.49 -58.87 -31.69
C LYS A 307 5.08 -58.15 -32.90
N TYR A 308 5.72 -56.99 -32.71
CA TYR A 308 6.39 -56.26 -33.79
C TYR A 308 7.89 -56.56 -33.78
N PRO A 309 8.46 -57.21 -34.81
CA PRO A 309 9.91 -57.38 -34.89
C PRO A 309 10.59 -56.04 -35.20
N ALA A 310 11.35 -55.51 -34.24
CA ALA A 310 12.12 -54.28 -34.40
C ALA A 310 13.45 -54.55 -35.12
N LYS A 311 13.72 -53.78 -36.19
CA LYS A 311 15.08 -53.61 -36.74
C LYS A 311 15.84 -52.58 -35.87
N PRO A 312 17.16 -52.74 -35.65
CA PRO A 312 17.90 -51.87 -34.75
C PRO A 312 18.40 -50.62 -35.52
N GLY A 313 18.16 -49.46 -34.92
CA GLY A 313 18.76 -48.18 -35.29
C GLY A 313 19.12 -47.42 -34.00
N THR A 314 20.40 -47.14 -33.88
CA THR A 314 21.16 -46.51 -32.78
C THR A 314 20.73 -45.06 -32.52
N PHE A 315 20.63 -44.68 -31.24
CA PHE A 315 20.70 -43.28 -30.79
C PHE A 315 21.46 -43.21 -29.46
N ASP A 316 22.57 -42.46 -29.47
CA ASP A 316 23.39 -42.08 -28.32
C ASP A 316 22.67 -41.06 -27.42
N PRO A 317 22.68 -41.20 -26.09
CA PRO A 317 22.17 -40.18 -25.18
C PRO A 317 23.31 -39.45 -24.46
N ALA A 318 23.60 -38.21 -24.87
CA ALA A 318 24.37 -37.27 -24.06
C ALA A 318 23.84 -35.83 -24.26
N GLN A 319 22.68 -35.54 -23.67
CA GLN A 319 22.27 -34.21 -23.19
C GLN A 319 20.87 -34.30 -22.58
N LYS A 320 20.78 -34.19 -21.25
CA LYS A 320 19.60 -33.70 -20.51
C LYS A 320 19.99 -33.60 -19.04
N PRO A 321 19.95 -32.38 -18.48
CA PRO A 321 18.73 -31.97 -17.78
C PRO A 321 18.41 -30.47 -17.98
N ASP A 322 17.37 -30.11 -18.76
CA ASP A 322 16.91 -28.69 -18.81
C ASP A 322 15.52 -28.48 -19.43
N PHE A 323 14.75 -29.55 -19.64
CA PHE A 323 13.59 -29.48 -20.54
C PHE A 323 12.28 -29.13 -19.83
N GLN A 324 12.17 -29.29 -18.51
CA GLN A 324 10.85 -29.35 -17.87
C GLN A 324 10.27 -27.96 -17.52
N SER A 325 11.08 -27.02 -17.04
CA SER A 325 10.70 -25.63 -16.72
C SER A 325 10.37 -24.81 -17.98
N THR A 326 11.20 -24.94 -19.01
CA THR A 326 11.02 -24.31 -20.33
C THR A 326 9.76 -24.80 -21.05
N ILE A 327 9.41 -26.10 -20.95
CA ILE A 327 8.14 -26.61 -21.49
C ILE A 327 6.94 -26.08 -20.72
N SER A 328 6.99 -26.03 -19.38
CA SER A 328 5.86 -25.50 -18.60
C SER A 328 5.59 -24.04 -18.93
N PHE A 329 6.64 -23.22 -19.06
CA PHE A 329 6.51 -21.82 -19.47
C PHE A 329 5.99 -21.69 -20.91
N ARG A 330 6.52 -22.45 -21.87
CA ARG A 330 5.99 -22.45 -23.27
C ARG A 330 4.52 -22.85 -23.35
N LYS A 331 4.03 -23.66 -22.42
CA LYS A 331 2.62 -24.10 -22.37
C LYS A 331 1.70 -23.13 -21.63
N ALA A 332 2.25 -22.28 -20.75
CA ALA A 332 1.52 -21.32 -19.94
C ALA A 332 1.53 -19.89 -20.51
N SER A 333 2.61 -19.51 -21.20
CA SER A 333 2.80 -18.15 -21.71
C SER A 333 1.79 -17.80 -22.81
N ARG A 334 1.15 -16.64 -22.63
CA ARG A 334 0.23 -16.03 -23.62
C ARG A 334 0.93 -15.03 -24.54
N THR A 335 2.22 -14.79 -24.36
CA THR A 335 3.00 -13.80 -25.12
C THR A 335 3.79 -14.44 -26.25
N ARG A 336 4.18 -13.62 -27.24
CA ARG A 336 4.94 -14.09 -28.40
C ARG A 336 6.29 -14.63 -27.97
N LEU A 337 6.65 -15.81 -28.47
CA LEU A 337 8.01 -16.34 -28.36
C LEU A 337 8.82 -15.90 -29.57
N PHE A 338 9.82 -15.06 -29.32
CA PHE A 338 10.81 -14.64 -30.31
C PHE A 338 11.94 -15.66 -30.36
N THR A 339 12.55 -15.82 -31.54
CA THR A 339 13.80 -16.58 -31.66
C THR A 339 14.99 -15.69 -31.33
N TYR A 340 16.08 -16.29 -30.85
CA TYR A 340 17.30 -15.51 -30.59
C TYR A 340 17.78 -14.78 -31.85
N HIS A 341 17.78 -15.47 -32.99
CA HIS A 341 18.20 -14.91 -34.28
C HIS A 341 17.37 -13.67 -34.69
N GLU A 342 16.06 -13.70 -34.47
CA GLU A 342 15.20 -12.55 -34.77
C GLU A 342 15.61 -11.31 -33.94
N LEU A 343 15.91 -11.50 -32.65
CA LEU A 343 16.33 -10.41 -31.77
C LEU A 343 17.77 -9.98 -32.00
N GLU A 344 18.65 -10.91 -32.38
CA GLU A 344 20.02 -10.62 -32.79
C GLU A 344 20.04 -9.73 -34.04
N GLU A 345 19.26 -10.06 -35.07
CA GLU A 345 19.12 -9.21 -36.26
C GLU A 345 18.52 -7.85 -35.91
N ALA A 346 17.44 -7.82 -35.11
CA ALA A 346 16.75 -6.58 -34.76
C ALA A 346 17.64 -5.61 -33.97
N THR A 347 18.56 -6.13 -33.15
CA THR A 347 19.49 -5.35 -32.32
C THR A 347 20.89 -5.20 -32.92
N LYS A 348 21.09 -5.63 -34.19
CA LYS A 348 22.39 -5.63 -34.87
C LYS A 348 23.49 -6.36 -34.08
N GLY A 349 23.16 -7.52 -33.53
CA GLY A 349 24.07 -8.35 -32.75
C GLY A 349 24.28 -7.85 -31.32
N PHE A 350 23.32 -7.14 -30.73
CA PHE A 350 23.45 -6.53 -29.40
C PHE A 350 24.68 -5.62 -29.28
N GLU A 351 24.96 -4.84 -30.34
CA GLU A 351 26.11 -3.91 -30.37
C GLU A 351 25.98 -2.81 -29.31
N GLU A 352 27.11 -2.30 -28.81
CA GLU A 352 27.13 -1.21 -27.82
C GLU A 352 26.42 0.07 -28.34
N GLY A 353 26.39 0.28 -29.67
CA GLY A 353 25.67 1.40 -30.28
C GLY A 353 24.14 1.33 -30.16
N GLN A 354 23.57 0.14 -29.90
CA GLN A 354 22.13 -0.04 -29.63
C GLN A 354 21.83 -0.10 -28.13
N LYS A 355 22.82 -0.01 -27.26
CA LYS A 355 22.62 -0.11 -25.82
C LYS A 355 21.92 1.14 -25.30
N LEU A 356 20.68 0.97 -24.86
CA LEU A 356 19.93 2.02 -24.18
C LEU A 356 20.40 2.15 -22.75
N LEU A 357 20.53 1.01 -22.04
CA LEU A 357 20.68 0.96 -20.58
C LEU A 357 21.49 -0.25 -20.15
N SER A 358 22.27 -0.09 -19.06
CA SER A 358 22.94 -1.19 -18.36
C SER A 358 22.75 -0.99 -16.86
N GLY A 359 22.27 -2.02 -16.16
CA GLY A 359 22.05 -1.96 -14.72
C GLY A 359 22.05 -3.34 -14.07
N ASN A 360 21.65 -3.38 -12.79
CA ASN A 360 21.62 -4.62 -12.00
C ASN A 360 20.56 -5.60 -12.51
N ASN A 361 19.54 -5.09 -13.21
CA ASN A 361 18.50 -5.91 -13.81
C ASN A 361 18.89 -6.46 -15.19
N GLY A 362 20.11 -6.21 -15.67
CA GLY A 362 20.58 -6.59 -17.00
C GLY A 362 20.76 -5.40 -17.94
N THR A 363 20.75 -5.66 -19.24
CA THR A 363 21.03 -4.66 -20.27
C THR A 363 19.85 -4.51 -21.22
N ILE A 364 19.45 -3.29 -21.56
CA ILE A 364 18.38 -3.01 -22.51
C ILE A 364 18.97 -2.45 -23.80
N PHE A 365 18.60 -3.06 -24.93
CA PHE A 365 19.04 -2.67 -26.27
C PHE A 365 17.85 -2.18 -27.09
N ALA A 366 18.03 -1.12 -27.88
CA ALA A 366 17.11 -0.74 -28.93
C ALA A 366 17.20 -1.73 -30.09
N GLY A 367 16.08 -1.93 -30.77
CA GLY A 367 16.06 -2.74 -31.98
C GLY A 367 14.90 -2.39 -32.89
N VAL A 368 14.98 -2.84 -34.13
CA VAL A 368 13.92 -2.70 -35.13
C VAL A 368 13.63 -4.08 -35.68
N LEU A 369 12.40 -4.57 -35.47
CA LEU A 369 11.96 -5.85 -36.02
C LEU A 369 11.87 -5.78 -37.55
N GLY A 370 11.85 -6.94 -38.22
CA GLY A 370 11.74 -7.01 -39.69
C GLY A 370 10.48 -6.38 -40.28
N ASP A 371 9.45 -6.14 -39.47
CA ASP A 371 8.23 -5.41 -39.84
C ASP A 371 8.32 -3.88 -39.66
N GLY A 372 9.47 -3.38 -39.17
CA GLY A 372 9.72 -1.95 -38.89
C GLY A 372 9.34 -1.50 -37.48
N SER A 373 8.82 -2.38 -36.63
CA SER A 373 8.45 -2.03 -35.25
C SER A 373 9.68 -1.76 -34.39
N HIS A 374 9.68 -0.65 -33.66
CA HIS A 374 10.74 -0.32 -32.71
C HIS A 374 10.52 -1.06 -31.38
N ILE A 375 11.57 -1.72 -30.90
CA ILE A 375 11.52 -2.55 -29.70
C ILE A 375 12.67 -2.23 -28.76
N ALA A 376 12.46 -2.55 -27.48
CA ALA A 376 13.49 -2.56 -26.46
C ALA A 376 13.67 -4.00 -25.96
N VAL A 377 14.86 -4.55 -26.14
CA VAL A 377 15.21 -5.92 -25.76
C VAL A 377 15.98 -5.89 -24.45
N HIS A 378 15.33 -6.34 -23.38
CA HIS A 378 15.92 -6.45 -22.05
C HIS A 378 16.54 -7.84 -21.87
N LYS A 379 17.86 -7.88 -21.90
CA LYS A 379 18.70 -9.06 -21.71
C LYS A 379 19.02 -9.23 -20.23
N VAL A 380 18.56 -10.35 -19.65
CA VAL A 380 18.74 -10.68 -18.24
C VAL A 380 19.69 -11.87 -18.14
N GLU A 381 20.72 -11.77 -17.32
CA GLU A 381 21.71 -12.82 -17.10
C GLU A 381 21.41 -13.53 -15.78
N CYS A 382 21.19 -14.85 -15.82
CA CYS A 382 20.93 -15.69 -14.65
C CYS A 382 22.20 -16.46 -14.28
N GLU A 383 22.56 -16.56 -12.99
CA GLU A 383 23.75 -17.29 -12.58
C GLU A 383 23.49 -18.80 -12.48
N ASN A 384 22.25 -19.18 -12.15
CA ASN A 384 21.88 -20.56 -11.88
C ASN A 384 20.43 -20.87 -12.29
N GLU A 385 20.03 -22.15 -12.18
CA GLU A 385 18.68 -22.61 -12.55
C GLU A 385 17.57 -22.01 -11.67
N LYS A 386 17.86 -21.71 -10.39
CA LYS A 386 16.88 -21.10 -9.49
C LYS A 386 16.54 -19.68 -9.92
N ASP A 387 17.57 -18.91 -10.28
CA ASP A 387 17.43 -17.56 -10.84
C ASP A 387 16.57 -17.59 -12.11
N LEU A 388 16.87 -18.53 -13.01
CA LEU A 388 16.10 -18.72 -14.24
C LEU A 388 14.63 -19.03 -13.96
N ILE A 389 14.34 -19.97 -13.05
CA ILE A 389 12.96 -20.32 -12.66
C ILE A 389 12.23 -19.11 -12.09
N GLN A 390 12.91 -18.32 -11.26
CA GLN A 390 12.34 -17.10 -10.67
C GLN A 390 12.03 -16.06 -11.74
N VAL A 391 12.98 -15.81 -12.66
CA VAL A 391 12.79 -14.87 -13.77
C VAL A 391 11.62 -15.31 -14.66
N LEU A 392 11.54 -16.59 -15.03
CA LEU A 392 10.43 -17.10 -15.85
C LEU A 392 9.07 -16.95 -15.14
N SER A 393 9.00 -17.17 -13.83
CA SER A 393 7.80 -16.94 -13.02
C SER A 393 7.38 -15.47 -13.03
N GLN A 394 8.34 -14.55 -12.85
CA GLN A 394 8.08 -13.10 -12.90
C GLN A 394 7.66 -12.63 -14.30
N ILE A 395 8.27 -13.17 -15.36
CA ILE A 395 7.85 -12.91 -16.75
C ILE A 395 6.41 -13.36 -16.96
N GLU A 396 6.02 -14.54 -16.45
CA GLU A 396 4.65 -15.03 -16.56
C GLU A 396 3.66 -14.06 -15.90
N VAL A 397 3.95 -13.59 -14.69
CA VAL A 397 3.10 -12.62 -13.98
C VAL A 397 3.06 -11.29 -14.74
N LEU A 398 4.22 -10.71 -15.08
CA LEU A 398 4.34 -9.43 -15.78
C LEU A 398 3.60 -9.45 -17.12
N SER A 399 3.66 -10.57 -17.84
CA SER A 399 2.97 -10.77 -19.11
C SER A 399 1.44 -10.75 -19.00
N ALA A 400 0.90 -11.04 -17.81
CA ALA A 400 -0.53 -11.00 -17.54
C ALA A 400 -1.01 -9.64 -17.02
N VAL A 401 -0.10 -8.72 -16.69
CA VAL A 401 -0.44 -7.39 -16.18
C VAL A 401 -0.65 -6.43 -17.35
N LEU A 402 -1.87 -5.91 -17.48
CA LEU A 402 -2.20 -4.83 -18.41
C LEU A 402 -2.40 -3.53 -17.62
N HIS A 403 -1.46 -2.59 -17.74
CA HIS A 403 -1.57 -1.27 -17.12
C HIS A 403 -1.03 -0.19 -18.05
N ARG A 404 -1.71 0.96 -18.12
CA ARG A 404 -1.37 2.03 -19.08
C ARG A 404 0.03 2.61 -18.89
N ASN A 405 0.60 2.52 -17.69
CA ASN A 405 1.93 3.04 -17.34
C ASN A 405 3.01 1.96 -17.23
N ILE A 406 2.75 0.76 -17.73
CA ILE A 406 3.76 -0.30 -17.89
C ILE A 406 4.12 -0.38 -19.37
N ALA A 407 5.40 -0.45 -19.70
CA ALA A 407 5.85 -0.70 -21.06
C ALA A 407 5.31 -2.05 -21.55
N ARG A 408 4.62 -2.04 -22.69
CA ARG A 408 3.91 -3.22 -23.19
C ARG A 408 4.91 -4.32 -23.55
N LEU A 409 4.82 -5.45 -22.85
CA LEU A 409 5.59 -6.64 -23.17
C LEU A 409 5.03 -7.31 -24.44
N LEU A 410 5.79 -7.27 -25.52
CA LEU A 410 5.47 -7.89 -26.79
C LEU A 410 5.69 -9.40 -26.76
N GLY A 411 6.72 -9.83 -26.04
CA GLY A 411 7.11 -11.23 -25.96
C GLY A 411 8.41 -11.46 -25.22
N CYS A 412 8.91 -12.69 -25.33
CA CYS A 412 10.20 -13.07 -24.75
C CYS A 412 10.91 -14.11 -25.64
N CYS A 413 12.22 -14.25 -25.45
CA CYS A 413 13.03 -15.33 -26.00
C CYS A 413 13.73 -16.06 -24.84
N ILE A 414 13.70 -17.39 -24.91
CA ILE A 414 14.26 -18.32 -23.91
C ILE A 414 15.14 -19.38 -24.58
N ASP A 415 15.62 -19.10 -25.79
CA ASP A 415 16.48 -20.02 -26.54
C ASP A 415 17.86 -20.16 -25.90
N LEU A 416 18.29 -19.14 -25.16
CA LEU A 416 19.49 -19.16 -24.33
C LEU A 416 19.13 -19.58 -22.91
N ALA A 417 19.70 -20.70 -22.44
CA ALA A 417 19.34 -21.34 -21.17
C ALA A 417 19.29 -20.35 -19.99
N TYR A 418 20.41 -19.69 -19.68
CA TYR A 418 20.53 -18.77 -18.54
C TYR A 418 20.46 -17.29 -18.95
N THR A 419 19.88 -16.98 -20.11
CA THR A 419 19.81 -15.60 -20.60
C THR A 419 18.48 -15.30 -21.28
N PRO A 420 17.38 -15.21 -20.50
CA PRO A 420 16.09 -14.80 -21.05
C PRO A 420 16.14 -13.35 -21.55
N LEU A 421 15.45 -13.11 -22.67
CA LEU A 421 15.31 -11.82 -23.30
C LEU A 421 13.83 -11.41 -23.27
N LEU A 422 13.52 -10.23 -22.75
CA LEU A 422 12.17 -9.67 -22.77
C LEU A 422 12.11 -8.60 -23.86
N VAL A 423 11.02 -8.57 -24.61
CA VAL A 423 10.83 -7.65 -25.73
C VAL A 423 9.70 -6.69 -25.40
N TYR A 424 10.02 -5.42 -25.23
CA TYR A 424 9.08 -4.35 -24.98
C TYR A 424 8.86 -3.50 -26.22
N GLU A 425 7.71 -2.86 -26.31
CA GLU A 425 7.49 -1.74 -27.22
C GLU A 425 8.38 -0.55 -26.81
N TYR A 426 9.11 0.03 -27.78
CA TYR A 426 9.94 1.21 -27.56
C TYR A 426 9.30 2.43 -28.23
N PRO A 427 8.81 3.42 -27.46
CA PRO A 427 8.09 4.57 -28.00
C PRO A 427 9.02 5.62 -28.62
N ALA A 428 8.45 6.45 -29.49
CA ALA A 428 9.19 7.44 -30.27
C ALA A 428 9.76 8.61 -29.44
N ASN A 429 9.15 8.96 -28.30
CA ASN A 429 9.59 10.08 -27.46
C ASN A 429 10.69 9.68 -26.46
N SER A 430 11.46 8.63 -26.72
CA SER A 430 12.65 8.26 -25.94
C SER A 430 12.38 8.05 -24.42
N THR A 431 13.40 8.29 -23.58
CA THR A 431 13.35 8.08 -22.13
C THR A 431 13.19 9.40 -21.34
N LEU A 432 12.69 9.32 -20.11
CA LEU A 432 12.65 10.48 -19.20
C LEU A 432 14.05 11.05 -18.96
N GLU A 433 15.08 10.21 -18.89
CA GLU A 433 16.47 10.64 -18.74
C GLU A 433 16.89 11.60 -19.86
N GLU A 434 16.60 11.24 -21.11
CA GLU A 434 16.95 12.06 -22.27
C GLU A 434 16.19 13.40 -22.28
N HIS A 435 14.93 13.39 -21.84
CA HIS A 435 14.12 14.61 -21.69
C HIS A 435 14.61 15.53 -20.56
N LEU A 436 15.06 14.96 -19.44
CA LEU A 436 15.58 15.74 -18.31
C LEU A 436 16.96 16.31 -18.65
N HIS A 437 17.89 15.47 -19.12
CA HIS A 437 19.29 15.83 -19.31
C HIS A 437 19.56 16.56 -20.64
N GLN A 438 18.56 16.66 -21.51
CA GLN A 438 18.65 17.29 -22.84
C GLN A 438 19.82 16.74 -23.69
N ARG A 439 20.14 15.46 -23.48
CA ARG A 439 21.28 14.80 -24.14
C ARG A 439 20.95 14.68 -25.64
N GLY A 440 21.59 15.51 -26.46
CA GLY A 440 21.41 15.50 -27.93
C GLY A 440 20.58 16.65 -28.52
N GLY A 441 20.03 17.55 -27.71
CA GLY A 441 19.44 18.83 -28.16
C GLY A 441 18.19 18.75 -29.06
N GLN A 442 17.63 17.56 -29.29
CA GLN A 442 16.47 17.34 -30.18
C GLN A 442 15.14 17.16 -29.42
N ASN A 443 15.18 16.85 -28.13
CA ASN A 443 13.99 16.56 -27.33
C ASN A 443 13.42 17.83 -26.69
N VAL A 444 12.09 17.96 -26.69
CA VAL A 444 11.38 19.08 -26.04
C VAL A 444 11.54 18.96 -24.52
N ALA A 445 12.02 20.05 -23.89
CA ALA A 445 12.12 20.12 -22.44
C ALA A 445 10.75 19.98 -21.79
N LEU A 446 10.66 19.14 -20.75
CA LEU A 446 9.42 18.92 -20.02
C LEU A 446 9.15 20.10 -19.06
N ASP A 447 7.97 20.69 -19.17
CA ASP A 447 7.46 21.62 -18.17
C ASP A 447 7.15 20.90 -16.84
N TRP A 448 6.93 21.67 -15.78
CA TRP A 448 6.66 21.12 -14.45
C TRP A 448 5.43 20.21 -14.40
N TYR A 449 4.37 20.53 -15.15
CA TYR A 449 3.14 19.75 -15.12
C TYR A 449 3.37 18.34 -15.69
N LYS A 450 4.08 18.24 -16.82
CA LYS A 450 4.45 16.95 -17.41
C LYS A 450 5.35 16.15 -16.47
N ARG A 451 6.35 16.81 -15.87
CA ARG A 451 7.24 16.20 -14.86
C ARG A 451 6.47 15.62 -13.68
N LEU A 452 5.56 16.39 -13.10
CA LEU A 452 4.70 15.95 -12.00
C LEU A 452 3.76 14.81 -12.42
N SER A 453 3.20 14.86 -13.63
CA SER A 453 2.34 13.77 -14.14
C SER A 453 3.12 12.48 -14.30
N ILE A 454 4.32 12.54 -14.88
CA ILE A 454 5.21 11.39 -15.04
C ILE A 454 5.59 10.80 -13.67
N ALA A 455 5.95 11.65 -12.70
CA ALA A 455 6.23 11.20 -11.33
C ALA A 455 5.02 10.49 -10.71
N ALA A 456 3.82 11.10 -10.77
CA ALA A 456 2.60 10.53 -10.21
C ALA A 456 2.19 9.22 -10.89
N GLU A 457 2.31 9.13 -12.22
CA GLU A 457 2.02 7.94 -13.00
C GLU A 457 2.98 6.79 -12.66
N THR A 458 4.28 7.09 -12.57
CA THR A 458 5.30 6.13 -12.18
C THR A 458 5.11 5.64 -10.74
N ALA A 459 4.81 6.53 -9.80
CA ALA A 459 4.51 6.13 -8.42
C ALA A 459 3.27 5.22 -8.35
N SER A 460 2.21 5.58 -9.08
CA SER A 460 0.95 4.85 -9.08
C SER A 460 1.11 3.42 -9.60
N VAL A 461 1.90 3.22 -10.67
CA VAL A 461 2.11 1.88 -11.21
C VAL A 461 3.01 1.03 -10.33
N LEU A 462 4.02 1.62 -9.69
CA LEU A 462 4.86 0.91 -8.71
C LEU A 462 4.03 0.49 -7.48
N ALA A 463 3.18 1.37 -6.98
CA ALA A 463 2.23 1.03 -5.92
C ALA A 463 1.28 -0.10 -6.35
N PHE A 464 0.71 -0.04 -7.54
CA PHE A 464 -0.13 -1.10 -8.08
C PHE A 464 0.60 -2.45 -8.15
N LEU A 465 1.83 -2.47 -8.67
CA LEU A 465 2.62 -3.71 -8.80
C LEU A 465 3.05 -4.31 -7.46
N GLN A 466 3.28 -3.49 -6.45
CA GLN A 466 3.69 -3.95 -5.12
C GLN A 466 2.51 -4.36 -4.23
N TYR A 467 1.35 -3.71 -4.36
CA TYR A 467 0.21 -3.92 -3.45
C TYR A 467 -0.93 -4.74 -4.07
N GLU A 468 -1.20 -4.62 -5.37
CA GLU A 468 -2.35 -5.25 -6.04
C GLU A 468 -2.00 -6.54 -6.79
N ILE A 469 -0.72 -6.76 -7.12
CA ILE A 469 -0.26 -7.94 -7.85
C ILE A 469 0.30 -8.99 -6.88
N SER A 470 -0.01 -10.27 -7.15
CA SER A 470 0.47 -11.40 -6.35
C SER A 470 1.08 -12.49 -7.25
N PRO A 471 2.36 -12.86 -7.05
CA PRO A 471 3.32 -12.24 -6.12
C PRO A 471 3.65 -10.78 -6.49
N PRO A 472 4.02 -9.92 -5.53
CA PRO A 472 4.33 -8.53 -5.79
C PRO A 472 5.56 -8.40 -6.69
N ILE A 473 5.55 -7.38 -7.55
CA ILE A 473 6.66 -7.07 -8.47
C ILE A 473 7.34 -5.79 -7.98
N PHE A 474 8.64 -5.90 -7.69
CA PHE A 474 9.50 -4.79 -7.32
C PHE A 474 10.39 -4.40 -8.51
N HIS A 475 10.70 -3.12 -8.66
CA HIS A 475 11.57 -2.67 -9.74
C HIS A 475 13.05 -2.89 -9.40
N CYS A 476 13.47 -2.63 -8.16
CA CYS A 476 14.80 -2.83 -7.59
C CYS A 476 15.97 -2.05 -8.23
N ASP A 477 15.74 -1.29 -9.30
CA ASP A 477 16.74 -0.47 -10.02
C ASP A 477 16.07 0.71 -10.73
N LEU A 478 15.04 1.31 -10.13
CA LEU A 478 14.27 2.39 -10.78
C LEU A 478 15.17 3.61 -11.07
N LYS A 479 15.14 4.08 -12.32
CA LYS A 479 15.88 5.26 -12.81
C LYS A 479 15.07 5.95 -13.91
N PRO A 480 15.25 7.26 -14.18
CA PRO A 480 14.57 7.95 -15.29
C PRO A 480 14.75 7.25 -16.64
N ALA A 481 15.90 6.60 -16.82
CA ALA A 481 16.27 5.94 -18.05
C ALA A 481 15.38 4.69 -18.34
N TYR A 482 14.78 4.08 -17.30
CA TYR A 482 13.77 3.01 -17.43
C TYR A 482 12.34 3.52 -17.68
N ILE A 483 12.13 4.83 -17.71
CA ILE A 483 10.81 5.44 -17.93
C ILE A 483 10.73 5.90 -19.37
N PHE A 484 10.02 5.14 -20.22
CA PHE A 484 9.79 5.58 -21.59
C PHE A 484 8.65 6.59 -21.64
N ILE A 485 8.76 7.54 -22.55
CA ILE A 485 7.76 8.58 -22.77
C ILE A 485 6.99 8.21 -24.04
N ASP A 486 5.66 8.10 -23.93
CA ASP A 486 4.81 7.86 -25.10
C ASP A 486 4.47 9.17 -25.84
N GLU A 487 3.75 9.04 -26.96
CA GLU A 487 3.36 10.17 -27.81
C GLU A 487 2.52 11.23 -27.05
N ASN A 488 1.84 10.84 -25.97
CA ASN A 488 1.02 11.72 -25.15
C ASN A 488 1.79 12.28 -23.94
N PHE A 489 3.11 12.09 -23.89
CA PHE A 489 3.95 12.43 -22.74
C PHE A 489 3.57 11.71 -21.44
N SER A 490 3.00 10.50 -21.55
CA SER A 490 2.68 9.64 -20.41
C SER A 490 3.82 8.64 -20.15
N SER A 491 3.98 8.23 -18.89
CA SER A 491 5.10 7.37 -18.50
C SER A 491 4.82 5.89 -18.79
N LYS A 492 5.82 5.15 -19.28
CA LYS A 492 5.80 3.69 -19.45
C LYS A 492 7.02 3.12 -18.75
N VAL A 493 6.81 2.46 -17.61
CA VAL A 493 7.89 1.86 -16.83
C VAL A 493 8.32 0.55 -17.48
N ALA A 494 9.62 0.40 -17.74
CA ALA A 494 10.28 -0.81 -18.25
C ALA A 494 11.34 -1.31 -17.26
N GLY A 495 12.03 -2.41 -17.58
CA GLY A 495 13.23 -2.82 -16.83
C GLY A 495 13.00 -3.34 -15.41
N PHE A 496 11.83 -3.92 -15.13
CA PHE A 496 11.48 -4.46 -13.80
C PHE A 496 12.49 -5.49 -13.29
N GLY A 497 12.65 -5.55 -11.96
CA GLY A 497 13.55 -6.46 -11.28
C GLY A 497 13.03 -7.88 -11.30
N LEU A 498 13.47 -8.66 -12.29
CA LEU A 498 13.06 -10.08 -12.42
C LEU A 498 13.87 -11.00 -11.48
N LEU A 499 15.05 -10.56 -11.05
CA LEU A 499 15.91 -11.23 -10.10
C LEU A 499 15.78 -10.55 -8.74
N ILE A 500 14.91 -11.08 -7.88
CA ILE A 500 14.88 -10.68 -6.47
C ILE A 500 15.98 -11.51 -5.80
N THR A 501 17.17 -10.94 -5.62
CA THR A 501 18.16 -11.55 -4.71
C THR A 501 17.51 -11.68 -3.36
N SER A 502 17.23 -12.92 -2.93
CA SER A 502 16.69 -13.19 -1.62
C SER A 502 17.51 -12.44 -0.58
N LEU A 503 16.83 -11.64 0.22
CA LEU A 503 17.35 -11.07 1.46
C LEU A 503 18.04 -12.20 2.24
N GLY A 504 19.37 -12.15 2.32
CA GLY A 504 20.24 -12.97 3.16
C GLY A 504 19.91 -14.46 3.27
N ASP A 505 20.44 -15.29 2.37
CA ASP A 505 20.96 -16.58 2.82
C ASP A 505 22.40 -16.34 3.27
N GLY A 506 22.65 -16.59 4.56
CA GLY A 506 23.91 -16.27 5.19
C GLY A 506 25.02 -17.16 4.66
N SER A 507 25.86 -16.64 3.77
CA SER A 507 27.29 -16.94 3.78
C SER A 507 28.05 -16.02 2.81
N GLN A 508 29.07 -15.36 3.35
CA GLN A 508 30.21 -14.76 2.65
C GLN A 508 29.98 -13.47 1.83
N SER A 509 30.09 -12.33 2.51
CA SER A 509 31.17 -11.40 2.20
C SER A 509 31.45 -10.51 3.41
N HIS A 510 32.66 -10.63 3.94
CA HIS A 510 33.20 -9.69 4.90
C HIS A 510 33.65 -8.44 4.16
N ASN A 511 33.29 -7.29 4.73
CA ASN A 511 33.77 -5.92 4.47
C ASN A 511 32.80 -5.00 3.73
N HIS A 512 32.54 -3.87 4.40
CA HIS A 512 31.79 -2.67 4.04
C HIS A 512 30.31 -2.64 4.45
N GLU A 513 30.05 -1.85 5.50
CA GLU A 513 28.74 -1.50 6.06
C GLU A 513 27.83 -0.66 5.13
N ASP A 514 28.16 -0.51 3.85
CA ASP A 514 27.41 0.29 2.88
C ASP A 514 26.45 -0.49 1.96
N SER A 515 26.43 -1.83 2.01
CA SER A 515 25.60 -2.64 1.08
C SER A 515 24.12 -2.78 1.47
N ARG A 516 23.69 -2.19 2.59
CA ARG A 516 22.27 -2.18 3.02
C ARG A 516 21.43 -1.06 2.38
N PHE A 517 22.06 -0.14 1.64
CA PHE A 517 21.40 1.05 1.07
C PHE A 517 20.80 0.88 -0.33
N HIS A 518 20.94 -0.30 -0.94
CA HIS A 518 20.35 -0.57 -2.24
C HIS A 518 19.39 -1.75 -2.15
N LYS A 519 18.09 -1.43 -1.98
CA LYS A 519 16.92 -2.11 -2.58
C LYS A 519 15.62 -1.76 -1.80
N ASN A 520 15.21 -0.50 -1.85
CA ASN A 520 13.79 -0.15 -1.75
C ASN A 520 13.45 0.76 -2.94
N ASP A 521 12.43 0.40 -3.71
CA ASP A 521 11.88 1.21 -4.80
C ASP A 521 11.53 2.63 -4.34
N VAL A 522 11.14 2.82 -3.07
CA VAL A 522 10.88 4.13 -2.47
C VAL A 522 12.12 5.01 -2.47
N TYR A 523 13.28 4.47 -2.07
CA TYR A 523 14.53 5.24 -2.08
C TYR A 523 14.93 5.62 -3.51
N ALA A 524 14.89 4.66 -4.43
CA ALA A 524 15.21 4.89 -5.84
C ALA A 524 14.26 5.93 -6.47
N PHE A 525 12.98 5.87 -6.10
CA PHE A 525 11.98 6.86 -6.49
C PHE A 525 12.28 8.25 -5.90
N GLY A 526 12.76 8.35 -4.66
CA GLY A 526 13.23 9.60 -4.06
C GLY A 526 14.38 10.25 -4.84
N VAL A 527 15.36 9.45 -5.28
CA VAL A 527 16.44 9.93 -6.16
C VAL A 527 15.86 10.43 -7.49
N MET A 528 14.96 9.66 -8.09
CA MET A 528 14.29 10.03 -9.34
C MET A 528 13.49 11.34 -9.22
N LEU A 529 12.81 11.58 -8.09
CA LEU A 529 12.10 12.85 -7.85
C LEU A 529 13.07 14.04 -7.82
N LEU A 530 14.23 13.89 -7.19
CA LEU A 530 15.26 14.93 -7.21
C LEU A 530 15.78 15.19 -8.63
N GLU A 531 16.03 14.14 -9.42
CA GLU A 531 16.44 14.28 -10.81
C GLU A 531 15.37 14.99 -11.66
N ILE A 532 14.08 14.70 -11.41
CA ILE A 532 12.96 15.38 -12.06
C ILE A 532 12.96 16.88 -11.72
N ILE A 533 13.20 17.25 -10.46
CA ILE A 533 13.27 18.65 -10.03
C ILE A 533 14.50 19.35 -10.63
N ALA A 534 15.65 18.69 -10.60
CA ALA A 534 16.94 19.29 -10.98
C ALA A 534 17.24 19.25 -12.47
N GLY A 535 16.56 18.38 -13.24
CA GLY A 535 16.80 18.21 -14.67
C GLY A 535 18.19 17.64 -14.99
N SER A 536 18.89 17.04 -14.03
CA SER A 536 20.23 16.49 -14.24
C SER A 536 20.55 15.34 -13.28
N ASN A 537 21.29 14.35 -13.79
CA ASN A 537 21.89 13.28 -12.99
C ASN A 537 23.22 13.80 -12.42
N CYS A 538 23.15 14.35 -11.22
CA CYS A 538 24.35 14.62 -10.44
C CYS A 538 24.49 13.48 -9.42
N LEU A 539 25.58 12.71 -9.49
CA LEU A 539 25.86 11.64 -8.52
C LEU A 539 26.02 12.17 -7.08
N ASP A 540 26.11 13.50 -6.89
CA ASP A 540 26.11 14.19 -5.59
C ASP A 540 24.73 14.73 -5.18
N LEU A 541 23.69 14.55 -6.01
CA LEU A 541 22.37 15.16 -5.84
C LEU A 541 21.71 14.78 -4.53
N PRO A 542 21.69 13.52 -4.05
CA PRO A 542 20.98 13.21 -2.82
C PRO A 542 21.52 14.00 -1.62
N THR A 543 22.83 13.97 -1.39
CA THR A 543 23.45 14.63 -0.23
C THR A 543 23.43 16.16 -0.36
N VAL A 544 23.74 16.69 -1.54
CA VAL A 544 23.75 18.13 -1.79
C VAL A 544 22.34 18.70 -1.79
N ALA A 545 21.37 18.04 -2.45
CA ALA A 545 19.97 18.45 -2.43
C ALA A 545 19.41 18.36 -1.02
N LEU A 546 19.68 17.29 -0.26
CA LEU A 546 19.28 17.19 1.15
C LEU A 546 19.74 18.41 1.96
N GLN A 547 21.00 18.82 1.79
CA GLN A 547 21.54 19.99 2.47
C GLN A 547 20.87 21.29 2.01
N LYS A 548 20.71 21.48 0.69
CA LYS A 548 20.12 22.69 0.10
C LYS A 548 18.66 22.87 0.48
N ILE A 549 17.87 21.80 0.38
CA ILE A 549 16.45 21.76 0.77
C ILE A 549 16.32 22.07 2.26
N ARG A 550 17.11 21.43 3.14
CA ARG A 550 17.10 21.72 4.59
C ARG A 550 17.49 23.16 4.93
N SER A 551 18.35 23.77 4.13
CA SER A 551 18.77 25.17 4.31
C SER A 551 17.82 26.19 3.67
N GLY A 552 16.68 25.74 3.10
CA GLY A 552 15.72 26.62 2.45
C GLY A 552 16.19 27.20 1.11
N LYS A 553 17.10 26.50 0.42
CA LYS A 553 17.75 26.92 -0.84
C LYS A 553 17.38 26.01 -2.01
N LEU A 554 16.10 25.63 -2.09
CA LEU A 554 15.60 24.71 -3.11
C LEU A 554 15.78 25.29 -4.52
N GLU A 555 15.63 26.59 -4.68
CA GLU A 555 15.79 27.32 -5.93
C GLU A 555 17.17 27.12 -6.59
N GLU A 556 18.21 26.84 -5.79
CA GLU A 556 19.57 26.58 -6.29
C GLU A 556 19.70 25.19 -6.96
N ILE A 557 18.75 24.28 -6.72
CA ILE A 557 18.76 22.92 -7.30
C ILE A 557 17.68 22.71 -8.37
N VAL A 558 16.70 23.60 -8.49
CA VAL A 558 15.63 23.47 -9.49
C VAL A 558 16.21 23.67 -10.88
N ASP A 559 15.79 22.82 -11.83
CA ASP A 559 16.18 22.92 -13.23
C ASP A 559 15.94 24.34 -13.77
N PRO A 560 16.96 25.02 -14.32
CA PRO A 560 16.82 26.34 -14.93
C PRO A 560 15.73 26.43 -16.00
N HIS A 561 15.43 25.33 -16.72
CA HIS A 561 14.38 25.27 -17.73
C HIS A 561 12.96 25.30 -17.17
N LEU A 562 12.82 25.13 -15.84
CA LEU A 562 11.57 25.35 -15.15
C LEU A 562 11.35 26.83 -14.80
N TYR A 563 12.29 27.74 -15.08
CA TYR A 563 12.15 29.18 -14.83
C TYR A 563 11.57 29.48 -13.44
N TYR A 564 12.12 28.85 -12.39
CA TYR A 564 11.51 28.75 -11.06
C TYR A 564 10.95 30.08 -10.53
N HIS A 565 11.70 31.18 -10.64
CA HIS A 565 11.27 32.51 -10.15
C HIS A 565 10.14 33.15 -10.96
N GLU A 566 9.93 32.73 -12.21
CA GLU A 566 8.84 33.19 -13.08
C GLU A 566 7.58 32.33 -12.91
N GLN A 567 7.67 31.24 -12.13
CA GLN A 567 6.54 30.37 -11.89
C GLN A 567 5.52 30.99 -10.91
N PRO A 568 4.22 30.73 -11.12
CA PRO A 568 3.19 31.08 -10.14
C PRO A 568 3.50 30.51 -8.75
N SER A 569 3.04 31.20 -7.69
CA SER A 569 3.26 30.78 -6.30
C SER A 569 2.85 29.33 -6.05
N TYR A 570 1.66 28.93 -6.52
CA TYR A 570 1.16 27.56 -6.36
C TYR A 570 2.10 26.50 -6.98
N ARG A 571 2.80 26.84 -8.07
CA ARG A 571 3.69 25.91 -8.75
C ARG A 571 5.03 25.79 -8.02
N ARG A 572 5.53 26.89 -7.46
CA ARG A 572 6.71 26.85 -6.58
C ARG A 572 6.44 26.03 -5.32
N GLU A 573 5.26 26.21 -4.72
CA GLU A 573 4.79 25.40 -3.58
C GLU A 573 4.71 23.91 -3.95
N GLN A 574 4.19 23.55 -5.13
CA GLN A 574 4.21 22.16 -5.59
C GLN A 574 5.64 21.59 -5.72
N ILE A 575 6.58 22.37 -6.25
CA ILE A 575 7.99 21.94 -6.35
C ILE A 575 8.58 21.71 -4.97
N GLU A 576 8.25 22.56 -3.99
CA GLU A 576 8.67 22.44 -2.59
C GLU A 576 8.08 21.18 -1.92
N ILE A 577 6.79 20.92 -2.09
CA ILE A 577 6.14 19.72 -1.54
C ILE A 577 6.74 18.44 -2.16
N VAL A 578 6.99 18.43 -3.48
CA VAL A 578 7.62 17.27 -4.14
C VAL A 578 9.07 17.09 -3.68
N ALA A 579 9.81 18.17 -3.41
CA ALA A 579 11.16 18.11 -2.86
C ALA A 579 11.18 17.55 -1.43
N ASP A 580 10.21 17.93 -0.59
CA ASP A 580 10.03 17.35 0.74
C ASP A 580 9.68 15.85 0.66
N LEU A 581 8.79 15.47 -0.24
CA LEU A 581 8.45 14.06 -0.47
C LEU A 581 9.68 13.26 -0.92
N ALA A 582 10.52 13.82 -1.80
CA ALA A 582 11.79 13.21 -2.19
C ALA A 582 12.72 13.01 -0.98
N MET A 583 12.84 14.01 -0.10
CA MET A 583 13.57 13.89 1.17
C MET A 583 13.05 12.74 2.04
N ARG A 584 11.73 12.65 2.22
CA ARG A 584 11.12 11.57 3.01
C ARG A 584 11.37 10.20 2.39
N CYS A 585 11.32 10.08 1.06
CA CYS A 585 11.67 8.85 0.35
C CYS A 585 13.12 8.43 0.59
N LEU A 586 14.06 9.38 0.61
CA LEU A 586 15.48 9.11 0.84
C LEU A 586 15.78 8.74 2.31
N LEU A 587 15.11 9.39 3.27
CA LEU A 587 15.36 9.18 4.70
C LEU A 587 14.63 7.96 5.27
N PHE A 588 13.39 7.72 4.83
CA PHE A 588 12.50 6.69 5.37
C PHE A 588 12.23 5.55 4.39
N GLY A 589 12.78 5.60 3.17
CA GLY A 589 12.70 4.47 2.25
C GLY A 589 13.35 3.20 2.80
N GLY A 590 14.35 3.29 3.68
CA GLY A 590 15.01 2.10 4.23
C GLY A 590 14.28 1.42 5.40
N ASP A 591 13.34 2.10 6.07
CA ASP A 591 12.79 1.69 7.37
C ASP A 591 11.36 1.12 7.31
N GLY A 592 10.76 1.09 6.12
CA GLY A 592 9.42 0.54 5.88
C GLY A 592 8.27 1.44 6.34
N LYS A 593 8.54 2.64 6.89
CA LYS A 593 7.50 3.58 7.36
C LYS A 593 6.83 4.35 6.23
N LEU A 594 7.43 4.36 5.03
CA LEU A 594 6.90 5.00 3.84
C LEU A 594 6.91 3.99 2.69
N GLY A 595 5.72 3.65 2.17
CA GLY A 595 5.57 2.76 1.02
C GLY A 595 5.27 3.50 -0.29
N MET A 596 5.42 2.82 -1.44
CA MET A 596 5.07 3.42 -2.73
C MET A 596 3.59 3.82 -2.82
N TYR A 597 2.71 3.16 -2.08
CA TYR A 597 1.30 3.55 -1.96
C TYR A 597 1.14 4.96 -1.37
N ASP A 598 1.86 5.28 -0.30
CA ASP A 598 1.80 6.60 0.34
C ASP A 598 2.36 7.68 -0.58
N VAL A 599 3.49 7.40 -1.22
CA VAL A 599 4.14 8.29 -2.20
C VAL A 599 3.21 8.57 -3.39
N ALA A 600 2.57 7.53 -3.94
CA ALA A 600 1.63 7.65 -5.05
C ALA A 600 0.40 8.47 -4.68
N ARG A 601 -0.18 8.21 -3.50
CA ARG A 601 -1.34 8.95 -2.98
C ARG A 601 -1.04 10.44 -2.89
N GLU A 602 0.13 10.79 -2.36
CA GLU A 602 0.52 12.18 -2.18
C GLU A 602 0.77 12.89 -3.52
N LEU A 603 1.52 12.28 -4.45
CA LEU A 603 1.74 12.86 -5.78
C LEU A 603 0.46 13.04 -6.60
N VAL A 604 -0.47 12.10 -6.48
CA VAL A 604 -1.78 12.22 -7.13
C VAL A 604 -2.59 13.38 -6.54
N HIS A 605 -2.48 13.64 -5.23
CA HIS A 605 -3.13 14.79 -4.59
C HIS A 605 -2.52 16.11 -5.08
N ILE A 606 -1.19 16.25 -5.03
CA ILE A 606 -0.45 17.44 -5.51
C ILE A 606 -0.82 17.74 -6.96
N ARG A 607 -0.95 16.70 -7.80
CA ARG A 607 -1.36 16.85 -9.19
C ARG A 607 -2.82 17.27 -9.35
N ARG A 608 -3.76 16.80 -8.53
CA ARG A 608 -5.18 17.15 -8.64
C ARG A 608 -5.47 18.60 -8.30
N ASP A 609 -4.76 19.14 -7.31
CA ASP A 609 -4.90 20.54 -6.89
C ASP A 609 -4.51 21.52 -8.01
N SER A 610 -3.83 21.04 -9.08
CA SER A 610 -3.53 21.82 -10.28
C SER A 610 -4.67 21.94 -11.30
N SER A 611 -5.66 21.03 -11.28
CA SER A 611 -6.78 21.03 -12.24
C SER A 611 -7.98 21.87 -11.77
N ASP A 612 -8.14 22.09 -10.46
CA ASP A 612 -9.31 22.76 -9.87
C ASP A 612 -9.11 24.26 -9.60
N GLY A 613 -8.04 24.86 -10.11
CA GLY A 613 -7.79 26.32 -10.07
C GLY A 613 -8.83 27.18 -10.83
N GLY A 614 -9.95 26.59 -11.25
CA GLY A 614 -10.98 27.22 -12.07
C GLY A 614 -12.42 26.94 -11.64
N SER A 615 -12.75 26.57 -10.40
CA SER A 615 -14.14 26.71 -9.91
C SER A 615 -14.26 26.58 -8.39
N LYS A 616 -14.61 27.67 -7.71
CA LYS A 616 -15.12 27.61 -6.33
C LYS A 616 -16.42 26.79 -6.30
N ARG A 617 -16.46 25.68 -5.56
CA ARG A 617 -17.65 25.20 -4.84
C ARG A 617 -17.26 24.21 -3.74
N GLY A 618 -17.85 24.43 -2.55
CA GLY A 618 -17.69 23.61 -1.35
C GLY A 618 -18.40 22.24 -1.42
N PRO A 619 -18.49 21.54 -0.27
CA PRO A 619 -18.25 20.10 -0.20
C PRO A 619 -19.49 19.26 -0.51
N ALA A 620 -19.28 18.19 -1.27
CA ALA A 620 -20.13 17.01 -1.27
C ALA A 620 -19.27 15.78 -1.59
N LEU A 621 -19.47 14.72 -0.79
CA LEU A 621 -19.10 13.35 -1.12
C LEU A 621 -19.47 13.04 -2.58
N GLU A 622 -18.59 12.39 -3.33
CA GLU A 622 -18.90 11.07 -3.86
C GLU A 622 -17.67 10.34 -4.41
N GLU A 623 -17.67 9.05 -4.11
CA GLU A 623 -16.83 8.01 -4.66
C GLU A 623 -16.80 8.08 -6.20
N THR A 624 -15.63 8.13 -6.80
CA THR A 624 -15.42 7.65 -8.18
C THR A 624 -13.93 7.43 -8.43
N PHE A 625 -13.45 6.22 -8.16
CA PHE A 625 -12.42 5.62 -9.01
C PHE A 625 -13.12 4.64 -9.94
N SER A 626 -13.19 5.05 -11.19
CA SER A 626 -13.97 4.44 -12.25
C SER A 626 -13.73 2.94 -12.42
N ASN A 627 -14.82 2.20 -12.30
CA ASN A 627 -15.07 1.01 -13.11
C ASN A 627 -14.92 1.38 -14.58
N SER A 628 -13.81 0.98 -15.21
CA SER A 628 -13.66 1.07 -16.67
C SER A 628 -12.75 -0.05 -17.16
N SER A 629 -13.27 -1.27 -17.21
CA SER A 629 -12.73 -2.38 -18.02
C SER A 629 -13.76 -3.49 -18.31
N LEU A 630 -15.06 -3.21 -18.20
CA LEU A 630 -16.09 -4.21 -18.45
C LEU A 630 -17.24 -3.58 -19.22
N LEU A 631 -17.03 -3.40 -20.53
CA LEU A 631 -18.04 -3.46 -21.61
C LEU A 631 -17.41 -3.02 -22.94
N GLN A 632 -16.75 -3.95 -23.64
CA GLN A 632 -16.62 -3.90 -25.10
C GLN A 632 -16.75 -5.30 -25.67
N MET A 633 -18.00 -5.71 -25.88
CA MET A 633 -18.49 -6.63 -26.93
C MET A 633 -19.99 -6.37 -26.96
N ILE A 634 -20.54 -5.57 -27.87
CA ILE A 634 -21.00 -5.90 -29.23
C ILE A 634 -21.55 -4.54 -29.76
N SER A 635 -21.20 -4.06 -30.95
CA SER A 635 -22.11 -4.09 -32.11
C SER A 635 -21.49 -3.28 -33.26
N MET A 636 -21.58 -3.83 -34.45
CA MET A 636 -21.20 -3.23 -35.73
C MET A 636 -22.14 -2.06 -36.09
N SER A 637 -21.59 -1.09 -36.82
CA SER A 637 -22.29 -0.02 -37.58
C SER A 637 -22.67 -0.54 -38.99
N PRO A 638 -23.31 0.22 -39.92
CA PRO A 638 -24.09 1.47 -39.80
C PRO A 638 -25.43 1.47 -40.62
N ASP A 639 -26.19 2.56 -40.46
CA ASP A 639 -27.08 3.26 -41.42
C ASP A 639 -28.25 2.54 -42.15
N SER A 640 -29.47 3.06 -41.94
CA SER A 640 -30.12 3.89 -42.98
C SER A 640 -31.40 4.58 -42.49
N THR A 641 -31.49 5.84 -42.86
CA THR A 641 -32.63 6.75 -42.90
C THR A 641 -33.78 6.23 -43.78
N TYR A 642 -35.04 6.30 -43.30
CA TYR A 642 -36.13 7.11 -43.89
C TYR A 642 -37.46 6.87 -43.13
N VAL A 643 -38.14 7.98 -42.83
CA VAL A 643 -39.55 8.16 -42.40
C VAL A 643 -40.47 7.98 -43.64
N PRO A 644 -41.79 7.67 -43.57
CA PRO A 644 -42.71 7.67 -42.42
C PRO A 644 -43.27 6.31 -41.98
#